data_AF-A0A0H3DRW9-F1
#
_entry.id   AF-A0A0H3DRW9-F1
#
_cell.length_a   1.000
_cell.length_b   1.000
_cell.length_c   1.000
_cell.angle_alpha   90.00
_cell.angle_beta   90.00
_cell.angle_gamma   90.00
#
_symmetry.space_group_name_H-M   'P 1'
#
loop_
_entity.id
_entity.type
_entity.pdbx_description
1 polymer ?
#
loop_
_entity_poly.entity_id
_entity_poly.type
_entity_poly.pdbx_seq_one_letter_code
_entity_poly.pdbx_strand_id
1 'polypeptide(L)'
;MKAVVFAYHDMGCAGVQSLIDAGYEIAAIVTHQDAPGENLFFGSVARLAAQHNIPVFAPDDVNHPLWVERLRALQPQVIFSFYYRHLLSDAILTLAPQGAFNLHGSLLPAYRGRAPLNWVLVNGETETGVTLHRMETRADAGNIIAQRRIAIAEEDTALTLHHKLCQCARALLAEALPQIRGGSYAEFPQDESAATYVGRRTPADGRLEWSKPARALYNLVRAVTEPWPGAFSYAGNRQFTVWQARVRSDLPAARPGTVLSASPLTIACGDGALEIVAGQPQDGLYMQGSQLAESLGLVEGAILNSSLNFGARRATRVLILGVNGFIGNHLTERLLAEDNYEVYGLDIGSDAISRFIDHPRFHFVEGDISIHSEWIEYHIKKCDVVLPLVAIATPIEYTRNPLRVFELDFEENLKIVRDCVKYKKRIIFPSTSEVYGMCSDPQFDEDSSNLIVGPINKQRWIYSVSKQLLDRIIWAYGAKDELRFTLFRPFNWMGPRLDNLNAARIGSSRAITQLILNLVEGSPIKLVDGGRQKRCFTDIKEGVEALFRIIENKDNLCDGQIINIGNPDNEASIRELAEQLLVCFEQHPLRDRFPPFAGFREVESSSYYGKGYQDVEHRKPSIRNAQRLLGWQPVIPMESTIEDTLDFFLQTFDGTEQE
;
A
#
# COMPACT_ATOMS: atom_id res chain seq x y z
N MET A 1 15.18 28.60 30.64
CA MET A 1 15.71 27.65 29.64
C MET A 1 14.93 27.88 28.36
N LYS A 2 15.61 28.02 27.22
CA LYS A 2 14.99 28.34 25.94
C LYS A 2 14.46 27.07 25.27
N ALA A 3 13.19 27.06 24.89
CA ALA A 3 12.50 25.89 24.35
C ALA A 3 11.93 26.15 22.95
N VAL A 4 11.97 25.12 22.10
CA VAL A 4 11.11 25.01 20.92
C VAL A 4 10.07 23.92 21.20
N VAL A 5 8.81 24.20 20.91
CA VAL A 5 7.71 23.32 21.28
C VAL A 5 6.95 22.87 20.04
N PHE A 6 6.71 21.57 19.94
CA PHE A 6 5.86 20.95 18.93
C PHE A 6 4.57 20.54 19.62
N ALA A 7 3.45 21.17 19.30
CA ALA A 7 2.24 21.01 20.08
C ALA A 7 0.97 21.06 19.23
N TYR A 8 -0.02 20.26 19.63
CA TYR A 8 -1.35 20.29 19.02
C TYR A 8 -2.44 19.88 20.03
N HIS A 9 -3.68 20.30 19.79
CA HIS A 9 -4.86 19.95 20.60
C HIS A 9 -4.76 20.42 22.08
N ASP A 10 -5.72 20.01 22.91
CA ASP A 10 -5.75 20.32 24.35
C ASP A 10 -4.50 19.90 25.12
N MET A 11 -3.88 18.77 24.75
CA MET A 11 -2.62 18.32 25.37
C MET A 11 -1.47 19.27 25.01
N GLY A 12 -1.42 19.74 23.77
CA GLY A 12 -0.52 20.81 23.36
C GLY A 12 -0.75 22.09 24.15
N CYS A 13 -2.01 22.51 24.32
CA CYS A 13 -2.35 23.70 25.11
C CYS A 13 -1.94 23.54 26.58
N ALA A 14 -2.24 22.40 27.18
CA ALA A 14 -1.87 22.08 28.56
C ALA A 14 -0.35 22.09 28.75
N GLY A 15 0.39 21.47 27.83
CA GLY A 15 1.85 21.43 27.90
C GLY A 15 2.51 22.80 27.68
N VAL A 16 2.03 23.59 26.71
CA VAL A 16 2.51 24.96 26.48
C VAL A 16 2.25 25.84 27.71
N GLN A 17 1.05 25.77 28.30
CA GLN A 17 0.74 26.52 29.52
C GLN A 17 1.66 26.09 30.68
N SER A 18 1.86 24.79 30.89
CA SER A 18 2.75 24.30 31.95
C SER A 18 4.22 24.74 31.74
N LEU A 19 4.70 24.86 30.50
CA LEU A 19 6.02 25.42 30.22
C LEU A 19 6.12 26.91 30.58
N ILE A 20 5.09 27.68 30.24
CA ILE A 20 5.01 29.11 30.60
C ILE A 20 5.03 29.28 32.12
N ASP A 21 4.20 28.51 32.82
CA ASP A 21 4.09 28.55 34.29
C ASP A 21 5.40 28.13 34.98
N ALA A 22 6.13 27.17 34.39
CA ALA A 22 7.45 26.75 34.86
C ALA A 22 8.59 27.72 34.46
N GLY A 23 8.28 28.82 33.77
CA GLY A 23 9.21 29.89 33.40
C GLY A 23 10.20 29.51 32.30
N TYR A 24 9.79 28.67 31.35
CA TYR A 24 10.55 28.45 30.12
C TYR A 24 10.37 29.63 29.16
N GLU A 25 11.43 29.95 28.41
CA GLU A 25 11.35 30.91 27.30
C GLU A 25 11.01 30.13 26.03
N ILE A 26 9.76 30.23 25.57
CA ILE A 26 9.33 29.52 24.36
C ILE A 26 9.67 30.36 23.14
N ALA A 27 10.69 29.95 22.39
CA ALA A 27 11.20 30.68 21.22
C ALA A 27 10.29 30.57 20.00
N ALA A 28 9.67 29.40 19.82
CA ALA A 28 8.69 29.14 18.78
C ALA A 28 7.83 27.93 19.13
N ILE A 29 6.60 27.93 18.60
CA ILE A 29 5.71 26.78 18.60
C ILE A 29 5.50 26.30 17.16
N VAL A 30 5.63 25.00 16.94
CA VAL A 30 5.25 24.34 15.69
C VAL A 30 3.99 23.52 15.92
N THR A 31 2.98 23.72 15.08
CA THR A 31 1.66 23.12 15.20
C THR A 31 1.14 22.65 13.84
N HIS A 32 -0.13 22.26 13.73
CA HIS A 32 -0.77 21.83 12.48
C HIS A 32 -1.89 22.79 12.08
N GLN A 33 -2.20 22.84 10.79
CA GLN A 33 -3.51 23.33 10.35
C GLN A 33 -4.58 22.30 10.70
N ASP A 34 -5.78 22.76 11.02
CA ASP A 34 -6.89 21.86 11.33
C ASP A 34 -7.36 21.16 10.04
N ALA A 35 -7.56 19.84 10.10
CA ALA A 35 -7.92 19.07 8.92
C ALA A 35 -9.38 19.35 8.48
N PRO A 36 -9.67 19.43 7.18
CA PRO A 36 -11.05 19.52 6.69
C PRO A 36 -11.88 18.32 7.19
N GLY A 37 -12.98 18.59 7.88
CA GLY A 37 -13.86 17.54 8.45
C GLY A 37 -13.45 17.01 9.83
N GLU A 38 -12.41 17.57 10.46
CA GLU A 38 -12.12 17.30 11.88
C GLU A 38 -13.09 18.06 12.80
N ASN A 39 -13.62 17.37 13.82
CA ASN A 39 -14.47 18.03 14.82
C ASN A 39 -13.61 18.95 15.71
N LEU A 40 -13.80 20.26 15.58
CA LEU A 40 -13.04 21.29 16.31
C LEU A 40 -13.53 21.45 17.77
N PHE A 41 -13.45 20.38 18.57
CA PHE A 41 -13.86 20.42 19.98
C PHE A 41 -12.75 20.87 20.95
N PHE A 42 -11.53 21.00 20.45
CA PHE A 42 -10.32 21.18 21.26
C PHE A 42 -9.74 22.59 21.22
N GLY A 43 -8.90 22.91 22.20
CA GLY A 43 -8.15 24.15 22.29
C GLY A 43 -7.13 24.32 21.16
N SER A 44 -7.07 25.53 20.60
CA SER A 44 -6.11 25.89 19.55
C SER A 44 -4.78 26.35 20.15
N VAL A 45 -3.73 25.57 19.89
CA VAL A 45 -2.35 25.91 20.27
C VAL A 45 -1.91 27.22 19.62
N ALA A 46 -2.30 27.46 18.37
CA ALA A 46 -1.99 28.72 17.67
C ALA A 46 -2.64 29.93 18.36
N ARG A 47 -3.88 29.79 18.85
CA ARG A 47 -4.56 30.84 19.61
C ARG A 47 -3.85 31.13 20.94
N LEU A 48 -3.45 30.08 21.67
CA LEU A 48 -2.69 30.21 22.91
C LEU A 48 -1.33 30.89 22.66
N ALA A 49 -0.62 30.48 21.61
CA ALA A 49 0.65 31.09 21.21
C ALA A 49 0.49 32.60 20.95
N ALA A 50 -0.55 33.00 20.20
CA ALA A 50 -0.84 34.40 19.93
C ALA A 50 -1.15 35.21 21.19
N GLN A 51 -1.91 34.65 22.15
CA GLN A 51 -2.21 35.31 23.44
C GLN A 51 -0.96 35.60 24.26
N HIS A 52 0.06 34.75 24.16
CA HIS A 52 1.34 34.90 24.85
C HIS A 52 2.44 35.55 23.99
N ASN A 53 2.11 36.04 22.79
CA ASN A 53 3.05 36.63 21.82
C ASN A 53 4.21 35.69 21.45
N ILE A 54 3.94 34.39 21.32
CA ILE A 54 4.90 33.36 20.92
C ILE A 54 4.78 33.13 19.41
N PRO A 55 5.88 33.17 18.63
CA PRO A 55 5.86 32.83 17.21
C PRO A 55 5.32 31.42 16.98
N VAL A 56 4.35 31.27 16.06
CA VAL A 56 3.75 29.99 15.72
C VAL A 56 3.87 29.68 14.23
N PHE A 57 4.16 28.42 13.91
CA PHE A 57 4.31 27.92 12.55
C PHE A 57 3.55 26.62 12.35
N ALA A 58 3.06 26.36 11.13
CA ALA A 58 2.40 25.11 10.77
C ALA A 58 2.84 24.65 9.37
N PRO A 59 4.10 24.19 9.21
CA PRO A 59 4.55 23.64 7.94
C PRO A 59 4.00 22.23 7.70
N ASP A 60 3.79 21.88 6.44
CA ASP A 60 3.40 20.53 6.06
C ASP A 60 4.49 19.51 6.43
N ASP A 61 5.75 19.86 6.19
CA ASP A 61 6.92 19.10 6.64
C ASP A 61 7.92 19.98 7.41
N VAL A 62 8.02 19.75 8.71
CA VAL A 62 8.98 20.44 9.58
C VAL A 62 10.40 19.88 9.45
N ASN A 63 10.58 18.68 8.89
CA ASN A 63 11.88 18.07 8.67
C ASN A 63 12.58 18.60 7.43
N HIS A 64 11.89 19.42 6.62
CA HIS A 64 12.49 20.08 5.46
C HIS A 64 13.72 20.91 5.89
N PRO A 65 14.84 20.88 5.14
CA PRO A 65 16.11 21.53 5.54
C PRO A 65 15.97 22.99 5.98
N LEU A 66 15.14 23.79 5.28
CA LEU A 66 14.88 25.18 5.65
C LEU A 66 14.28 25.35 7.07
N TRP A 67 13.43 24.43 7.50
CA TRP A 67 12.86 24.45 8.85
C TRP A 67 13.87 24.00 9.88
N VAL A 68 14.69 22.99 9.58
CA VAL A 68 15.81 22.59 10.44
C VAL A 68 16.76 23.76 10.69
N GLU A 69 17.15 24.50 9.64
CA GLU A 69 17.98 25.70 9.77
C GLU A 69 17.30 26.81 10.59
N ARG A 70 16.03 27.08 10.33
CA ARG A 70 15.26 28.09 11.07
C ARG A 70 15.16 27.75 12.55
N LEU A 71 14.90 26.49 12.89
CA LEU A 71 14.84 26.02 14.28
C LEU A 71 16.23 26.05 14.94
N ARG A 72 17.28 25.71 14.20
CA ARG A 72 18.67 25.82 14.69
C ARG A 72 19.04 27.26 15.05
N ALA A 73 18.64 28.23 14.22
CA ALA A 73 18.88 29.65 14.46
C ALA A 73 18.20 30.16 15.75
N LEU A 74 17.15 29.49 16.23
CA LEU A 74 16.52 29.81 17.52
C LEU A 74 17.38 29.36 18.72
N GLN A 75 18.38 28.51 18.52
CA GLN A 75 19.27 27.98 19.56
C GLN A 75 18.49 27.40 20.77
N PRO A 76 17.55 26.45 20.55
CA PRO A 76 16.83 25.83 21.65
C PRO A 76 17.80 25.11 22.59
N GLN A 77 17.59 25.25 23.90
CA GLN A 77 18.30 24.45 24.90
C GLN A 77 17.61 23.10 25.10
N VAL A 78 16.29 23.05 24.93
CA VAL A 78 15.43 21.87 25.09
C VAL A 78 14.32 21.88 24.02
N ILE A 79 13.85 20.70 23.62
CA ILE A 79 12.67 20.54 22.76
C ILE A 79 11.58 19.79 23.52
N PHE A 80 10.33 20.20 23.33
CA PHE A 80 9.16 19.49 23.84
C PHE A 80 8.20 19.12 22.71
N SER A 81 7.67 17.89 22.76
CA SER A 81 6.59 17.40 21.92
C SER A 81 5.36 17.08 22.77
N PHE A 82 4.26 17.76 22.49
CA PHE A 82 2.98 17.58 23.17
C PHE A 82 1.90 17.28 22.13
N TYR A 83 1.70 15.99 21.84
CA TYR A 83 0.69 15.50 20.88
C TYR A 83 0.90 16.01 19.45
N TYR A 84 2.15 16.31 19.07
CA TYR A 84 2.46 16.66 17.70
C TYR A 84 2.33 15.43 16.78
N ARG A 85 1.69 15.60 15.62
CA ARG A 85 1.26 14.48 14.76
C ARG A 85 2.35 13.91 13.85
N HIS A 86 3.35 14.73 13.48
CA HIS A 86 4.40 14.33 12.53
C HIS A 86 5.65 13.87 13.27
N LEU A 87 6.33 12.86 12.74
CA LEU A 87 7.59 12.38 13.31
C LEU A 87 8.68 13.45 13.14
N LEU A 88 9.44 13.71 14.19
CA LEU A 88 10.58 14.62 14.16
C LEU A 88 11.84 13.83 13.80
N SER A 89 12.61 14.34 12.85
CA SER A 89 13.90 13.77 12.43
C SER A 89 14.98 13.98 13.48
N ASP A 90 15.99 13.11 13.48
CA ASP A 90 17.18 13.25 14.33
C ASP A 90 17.88 14.62 14.15
N ALA A 91 17.81 15.19 12.94
CA ALA A 91 18.34 16.53 12.64
C ALA A 91 17.68 17.64 13.47
N ILE A 92 16.41 17.47 13.89
CA ILE A 92 15.70 18.37 14.80
C ILE A 92 15.98 17.99 16.25
N LEU A 93 15.89 16.70 16.59
CA LEU A 93 16.04 16.22 17.98
C LEU A 93 17.40 16.58 18.58
N THR A 94 18.44 16.60 17.75
CA THR A 94 19.83 16.93 18.15
C THR A 94 20.12 18.43 18.25
N LEU A 95 19.18 19.32 17.86
CA LEU A 95 19.38 20.77 17.96
C LEU A 95 19.46 21.26 19.41
N ALA A 96 18.86 20.52 20.33
CA ALA A 96 18.75 20.89 21.74
C ALA A 96 19.75 20.11 22.60
N PRO A 97 20.72 20.76 23.27
CA PRO A 97 21.74 20.08 24.07
C PRO A 97 21.20 19.39 25.33
N GLN A 98 20.07 19.84 25.89
CA GLN A 98 19.39 19.14 26.99
C GLN A 98 18.46 18.01 26.47
N GLY A 99 18.38 17.87 25.15
CA GLY A 99 17.59 16.90 24.42
C GLY A 99 16.14 17.29 24.21
N ALA A 100 15.36 16.31 23.75
CA ALA A 100 13.96 16.44 23.38
C ALA A 100 13.08 15.50 24.21
N PHE A 101 11.93 15.98 24.67
CA PHE A 101 11.01 15.22 25.52
C PHE A 101 9.61 15.18 24.90
N ASN A 102 8.95 14.03 24.96
CA ASN A 102 7.59 13.84 24.46
C ASN A 102 6.63 13.46 25.60
N LEU A 103 5.46 14.08 25.62
CA LEU A 103 4.36 13.72 26.50
C LEU A 103 3.41 12.76 25.77
N HIS A 104 3.41 11.50 26.21
CA HIS A 104 2.58 10.44 25.66
C HIS A 104 1.38 10.12 26.56
N GLY A 105 0.25 9.75 25.95
CA GLY A 105 -1.03 9.50 26.61
C GLY A 105 -1.27 8.07 27.09
N SER A 106 -0.22 7.36 27.50
CA SER A 106 -0.33 6.02 28.09
C SER A 106 0.68 5.78 29.20
N LEU A 107 0.59 4.60 29.82
CA LEU A 107 1.61 4.05 30.72
C LEU A 107 2.66 3.29 29.91
N LEU A 108 3.64 4.02 29.36
CA LEU A 108 4.78 3.40 28.67
C LEU A 108 5.50 2.38 29.56
N PRO A 109 5.92 1.23 29.01
CA PRO A 109 6.02 0.90 27.59
C PRO A 109 4.73 0.38 26.91
N ALA A 110 3.61 0.27 27.63
CA ALA A 110 2.35 -0.16 27.04
C ALA A 110 1.70 0.96 26.18
N TYR A 111 1.05 0.56 25.09
CA TYR A 111 0.32 1.44 24.17
C TYR A 111 1.21 2.55 23.54
N ARG A 112 2.43 2.20 23.11
CA ARG A 112 3.25 3.03 22.21
C ARG A 112 2.51 3.24 20.87
N GLY A 113 2.82 4.31 20.15
CA GLY A 113 2.21 4.59 18.85
C GLY A 113 1.03 5.55 18.94
N ARG A 114 -0.04 5.29 18.19
CA ARG A 114 -1.08 6.30 17.90
C ARG A 114 -2.43 5.98 18.53
N ALA A 115 -3.15 7.03 18.90
CA ALA A 115 -4.48 6.98 19.51
C ALA A 115 -4.61 6.13 20.80
N PRO A 116 -3.64 6.19 21.76
CA PRO A 116 -3.68 5.36 22.97
C PRO A 116 -4.95 5.58 23.80
N LEU A 117 -5.47 6.81 23.88
CA LEU A 117 -6.74 7.16 24.55
C LEU A 117 -7.89 6.26 24.09
N ASN A 118 -8.05 6.07 22.78
CA ASN A 118 -9.14 5.26 22.27
C ASN A 118 -8.86 3.77 22.47
N TRP A 119 -7.62 3.35 22.29
CA TRP A 119 -7.24 1.93 22.41
C TRP A 119 -7.42 1.37 23.82
N VAL A 120 -7.05 2.11 24.87
CA VAL A 120 -7.28 1.65 26.25
C VAL A 120 -8.77 1.46 26.54
N LEU A 121 -9.63 2.30 25.97
CA LEU A 121 -11.09 2.15 26.08
C LEU A 121 -11.60 0.96 25.27
N VAL A 122 -11.14 0.78 24.03
CA VAL A 122 -11.51 -0.37 23.16
C VAL A 122 -11.16 -1.69 23.85
N ASN A 123 -9.97 -1.77 24.44
CA ASN A 123 -9.48 -2.98 25.09
C ASN A 123 -10.07 -3.19 26.49
N GLY A 124 -10.80 -2.21 27.03
CA GLY A 124 -11.46 -2.31 28.33
C GLY A 124 -10.50 -2.22 29.52
N GLU A 125 -9.42 -1.46 29.36
CA GLU A 125 -8.46 -1.23 30.44
C GLU A 125 -9.12 -0.51 31.62
N THR A 126 -8.66 -0.82 32.82
CA THR A 126 -9.14 -0.21 34.08
C THR A 126 -8.24 0.93 34.56
N GLU A 127 -7.05 1.06 33.97
CA GLU A 127 -6.13 2.15 34.21
C GLU A 127 -5.39 2.57 32.93
N THR A 128 -4.95 3.82 32.90
CA THR A 128 -4.01 4.33 31.91
C THR A 128 -3.18 5.44 32.59
N GLY A 129 -2.55 6.32 31.82
CA GLY A 129 -1.77 7.39 32.38
C GLY A 129 -1.17 8.30 31.33
N VAL A 130 -0.28 9.15 31.81
CA VAL A 130 0.55 10.02 30.99
C VAL A 130 2.01 9.75 31.33
N THR A 131 2.86 9.82 30.31
CA THR A 131 4.29 9.60 30.45
C THR A 131 5.05 10.69 29.74
N LEU A 132 5.98 11.34 30.45
CA LEU A 132 6.99 12.20 29.84
C LEU A 132 8.26 11.38 29.67
N HIS A 133 8.73 11.25 28.43
CA HIS A 133 9.91 10.45 28.10
C HIS A 133 10.84 11.19 27.14
N ARG A 134 12.10 10.77 27.07
CA ARG A 134 13.08 11.27 26.10
C ARG A 134 12.74 10.79 24.70
N MET A 135 12.87 11.67 23.71
CA MET A 135 12.68 11.32 22.31
C MET A 135 13.97 10.74 21.72
N GLU A 136 13.80 9.70 20.91
CA GLU A 136 14.85 9.00 20.16
C GLU A 136 14.30 8.66 18.76
N THR A 137 15.14 8.12 17.88
CA THR A 137 14.76 7.73 16.51
C THR A 137 13.56 6.77 16.48
N ARG A 138 13.44 5.89 17.50
CA ARG A 138 12.31 4.96 17.64
C ARG A 138 11.17 5.62 18.42
N ALA A 139 9.99 5.67 17.82
CA ALA A 139 8.81 6.31 18.39
C ALA A 139 8.44 5.73 19.77
N ASP A 140 8.19 6.64 20.73
CA ASP A 140 7.72 6.36 22.10
C ASP A 140 8.59 5.38 22.92
N ALA A 141 9.86 5.20 22.54
CA ALA A 141 10.71 4.15 23.13
C ALA A 141 11.83 4.65 24.05
N GLY A 142 12.12 5.96 24.06
CA GLY A 142 13.20 6.51 24.88
C GLY A 142 12.87 6.50 26.38
N ASN A 143 13.89 6.77 27.20
CA ASN A 143 13.81 6.66 28.65
C ASN A 143 12.67 7.50 29.27
N ILE A 144 11.99 6.94 30.26
CA ILE A 144 10.93 7.60 31.03
C ILE A 144 11.54 8.58 32.02
N ILE A 145 11.02 9.81 32.05
CA ILE A 145 11.40 10.85 33.01
C ILE A 145 10.40 10.88 34.17
N ALA A 146 9.11 10.87 33.83
CA ALA A 146 8.02 10.86 34.79
C ALA A 146 6.81 10.15 34.20
N GLN A 147 6.05 9.48 35.05
CA GLN A 147 4.83 8.79 34.67
C GLN A 147 3.79 8.92 35.78
N ARG A 148 2.52 9.08 35.41
CA ARG A 148 1.41 9.15 36.36
C ARG A 148 0.21 8.35 35.88
N ARG A 149 -0.30 7.50 36.78
CA ARG A 149 -1.46 6.63 36.55
C ARG A 149 -2.77 7.37 36.80
N ILE A 150 -3.80 6.97 36.05
CA ILE A 150 -5.19 7.36 36.24
C ILE A 150 -6.08 6.13 36.13
N ALA A 151 -7.09 6.05 36.98
CA ALA A 151 -8.13 5.03 36.87
C ALA A 151 -9.09 5.38 35.73
N ILE A 152 -9.52 4.36 35.00
CA ILE A 152 -10.57 4.43 33.99
C ILE A 152 -11.85 3.89 34.64
N ALA A 153 -12.84 4.76 34.81
CA ALA A 153 -14.15 4.36 35.33
C ALA A 153 -14.91 3.53 34.27
N GLU A 154 -15.93 2.78 34.71
CA GLU A 154 -16.72 1.95 33.82
C GLU A 154 -17.49 2.80 32.78
N GLU A 155 -17.93 3.98 33.20
CA GLU A 155 -18.69 4.95 32.43
C GLU A 155 -17.84 5.98 31.67
N ASP A 156 -16.49 5.93 31.78
CA ASP A 156 -15.62 6.88 31.11
C ASP A 156 -15.73 6.77 29.58
N THR A 157 -16.06 7.87 28.91
CA THR A 157 -15.98 7.98 27.45
C THR A 157 -14.62 8.50 27.02
N ALA A 158 -14.34 8.47 25.72
CA ALA A 158 -13.15 9.09 25.15
C ALA A 158 -13.00 10.56 25.58
N LEU A 159 -14.08 11.33 25.64
CA LEU A 159 -14.03 12.73 26.07
C LEU A 159 -13.75 12.88 27.57
N THR A 160 -14.40 12.10 28.44
CA THR A 160 -14.15 12.20 29.89
C THR A 160 -12.76 11.73 30.25
N LEU A 161 -12.28 10.64 29.62
CA LEU A 161 -10.92 10.15 29.81
C LEU A 161 -9.88 11.12 29.26
N HIS A 162 -10.15 11.76 28.12
CA HIS A 162 -9.30 12.84 27.58
C HIS A 162 -9.12 13.98 28.58
N HIS A 163 -10.20 14.46 29.22
CA HIS A 163 -10.10 15.48 30.26
C HIS A 163 -9.28 15.02 31.47
N LYS A 164 -9.48 13.78 31.92
CA LYS A 164 -8.67 13.17 33.00
C LYS A 164 -7.19 13.11 32.63
N LEU A 165 -6.87 12.71 31.40
CA LEU A 165 -5.50 12.69 30.89
C LEU A 165 -4.90 14.10 30.84
N CYS A 166 -5.64 15.11 30.34
CA CYS A 166 -5.15 16.50 30.31
C CYS A 166 -4.89 17.05 31.72
N GLN A 167 -5.77 16.77 32.68
CA GLN A 167 -5.55 17.18 34.08
C GLN A 167 -4.33 16.46 34.68
N CYS A 168 -4.20 15.16 34.42
CA CYS A 168 -3.06 14.37 34.86
C CYS A 168 -1.74 14.85 34.25
N ALA A 169 -1.74 15.20 32.96
CA ALA A 169 -0.61 15.79 32.25
C ALA A 169 -0.15 17.09 32.89
N ARG A 170 -1.08 18.02 33.18
CA ARG A 170 -0.75 19.28 33.87
C ARG A 170 -0.07 19.02 35.21
N ALA A 171 -0.61 18.08 35.99
CA ALA A 171 -0.07 17.76 37.30
C ALA A 171 1.32 17.08 37.21
N LEU A 172 1.52 16.18 36.23
CA LEU A 172 2.83 15.57 35.96
C LEU A 172 3.86 16.62 35.53
N LEU A 173 3.48 17.51 34.60
CA LEU A 173 4.37 18.54 34.07
C LEU A 173 4.72 19.60 35.12
N ALA A 174 3.78 19.97 35.99
CA ALA A 174 4.04 20.90 37.09
C ALA A 174 5.16 20.40 38.04
N GLU A 175 5.32 19.09 38.18
CA GLU A 175 6.37 18.47 38.98
C GLU A 175 7.67 18.23 38.19
N ALA A 176 7.56 17.75 36.95
CA ALA A 176 8.70 17.36 36.13
C ALA A 176 9.45 18.55 35.51
N LEU A 177 8.74 19.58 35.04
CA LEU A 177 9.34 20.70 34.31
C LEU A 177 10.34 21.50 35.16
N PRO A 178 10.07 21.82 36.45
CA PRO A 178 11.09 22.46 37.30
C PRO A 178 12.37 21.62 37.45
N GLN A 179 12.25 20.29 37.54
CA GLN A 179 13.41 19.38 37.66
C GLN A 179 14.22 19.32 36.37
N ILE A 180 13.55 19.27 35.22
CA ILE A 180 14.21 19.34 33.90
C ILE A 180 14.97 20.67 33.76
N ARG A 181 14.33 21.79 34.14
CA ARG A 181 14.97 23.11 34.11
C ARG A 181 16.18 23.19 35.04
N GLY A 182 16.12 22.55 36.20
CA GLY A 182 17.21 22.49 37.18
C GLY A 182 18.28 21.43 36.90
N GLY A 183 18.07 20.53 35.93
CA GLY A 183 18.98 19.43 35.61
C GLY A 183 19.00 18.32 36.67
N SER A 184 17.96 18.19 37.49
CA SER A 184 17.91 17.28 38.66
C SER A 184 16.94 16.10 38.48
N TYR A 185 16.66 15.69 37.25
CA TYR A 185 15.74 14.59 36.94
C TYR A 185 16.50 13.27 36.72
N ALA A 186 15.81 12.15 36.93
CA ALA A 186 16.30 10.82 36.61
C ALA A 186 15.69 10.30 35.31
N GLU A 187 16.37 9.35 34.67
CA GLU A 187 15.89 8.65 33.49
C GLU A 187 15.81 7.16 33.77
N PHE A 188 14.69 6.54 33.38
CA PHE A 188 14.45 5.12 33.56
C PHE A 188 14.26 4.46 32.19
N PRO A 189 15.09 3.47 31.81
CA PRO A 189 14.92 2.75 30.56
C PRO A 189 13.58 2.01 30.57
N GLN A 190 12.93 1.95 29.41
CA GLN A 190 11.71 1.18 29.23
C GLN A 190 12.02 -0.32 29.15
N ASP A 191 11.16 -1.16 29.73
CA ASP A 191 11.21 -2.61 29.56
C ASP A 191 10.63 -3.01 28.20
N GLU A 192 11.50 -3.35 27.25
CA GLU A 192 11.11 -3.73 25.89
C GLU A 192 10.26 -5.01 25.84
N SER A 193 10.37 -5.90 26.84
CA SER A 193 9.57 -7.14 26.87
C SER A 193 8.10 -6.88 27.19
N ALA A 194 7.79 -5.73 27.80
CA ALA A 194 6.45 -5.29 28.15
C ALA A 194 5.87 -4.27 27.14
N ALA A 195 6.60 -3.95 26.07
CA ALA A 195 6.18 -2.94 25.10
C ALA A 195 5.06 -3.44 24.18
N THR A 196 4.01 -2.63 24.02
CA THR A 196 2.94 -2.88 23.05
C THR A 196 2.77 -1.68 22.13
N TYR A 197 2.45 -1.93 20.86
CA TYR A 197 2.27 -0.89 19.85
C TYR A 197 0.84 -0.89 19.32
N VAL A 198 0.28 0.32 19.18
CA VAL A 198 -1.04 0.53 18.61
C VAL A 198 -0.99 1.51 17.43
N GLY A 199 -1.79 1.20 16.41
CA GLY A 199 -1.83 1.93 15.15
C GLY A 199 -2.83 3.08 15.12
N ARG A 200 -2.80 3.84 14.02
CA ARG A 200 -3.83 4.84 13.71
C ARG A 200 -5.18 4.13 13.55
N ARG A 201 -6.24 4.69 14.14
CA ARG A 201 -7.62 4.28 13.88
C ARG A 201 -8.28 5.14 12.82
N THR A 202 -9.19 4.54 12.07
CA THR A 202 -10.05 5.13 11.05
C THR A 202 -11.52 5.05 11.50
N PRO A 203 -12.44 5.83 10.91
CA PRO A 203 -13.87 5.68 11.20
C PRO A 203 -14.38 4.25 10.98
N ALA A 204 -13.83 3.50 10.01
CA ALA A 204 -14.21 2.11 9.74
C ALA A 204 -13.95 1.17 10.91
N ASP A 205 -12.95 1.46 11.76
CA ASP A 205 -12.67 0.70 12.99
C ASP A 205 -13.75 0.87 14.08
N GLY A 206 -14.74 1.76 13.87
CA GLY A 206 -15.92 1.95 14.71
C GLY A 206 -17.04 0.93 14.46
N ARG A 207 -16.87 -0.01 13.54
CA ARG A 207 -17.91 -0.96 13.16
C ARG A 207 -18.26 -1.94 14.28
N LEU A 208 -19.53 -2.02 14.63
CA LEU A 208 -20.06 -2.96 15.61
C LEU A 208 -20.24 -4.35 14.97
N GLU A 209 -19.42 -5.30 15.42
CA GLU A 209 -19.53 -6.70 15.03
C GLU A 209 -20.31 -7.47 16.09
N TRP A 210 -21.61 -7.66 15.86
CA TRP A 210 -22.53 -8.20 16.88
C TRP A 210 -22.15 -9.58 17.43
N SER A 211 -21.34 -10.35 16.71
CA SER A 211 -20.80 -11.63 17.18
C SER A 211 -19.79 -11.49 18.34
N LYS A 212 -19.30 -10.29 18.66
CA LYS A 212 -18.42 -10.04 19.81
C LYS A 212 -19.24 -9.94 21.11
N PRO A 213 -18.60 -10.11 22.29
CA PRO A 213 -19.26 -9.90 23.58
C PRO A 213 -19.81 -8.48 23.73
N ALA A 214 -20.95 -8.33 24.39
CA ALA A 214 -21.59 -7.02 24.62
C ALA A 214 -20.67 -6.02 25.31
N ARG A 215 -19.80 -6.49 26.23
CA ARG A 215 -18.80 -5.64 26.89
C ARG A 215 -17.79 -5.04 25.89
N ALA A 216 -17.32 -5.83 24.92
CA ALA A 216 -16.38 -5.35 23.90
C ALA A 216 -17.04 -4.31 22.98
N LEU A 217 -18.32 -4.51 22.63
CA LEU A 217 -19.07 -3.54 21.83
C LEU A 217 -19.36 -2.26 22.61
N TYR A 218 -19.73 -2.37 23.89
CA TYR A 218 -19.88 -1.22 24.77
C TYR A 218 -18.58 -0.41 24.88
N ASN A 219 -17.45 -1.09 25.07
CA ASN A 219 -16.11 -0.50 25.11
C ASN A 219 -15.78 0.26 23.81
N LEU A 220 -16.12 -0.30 22.65
CA LEU A 220 -15.99 0.40 21.38
C LEU A 220 -16.86 1.67 21.33
N VAL A 221 -18.13 1.59 21.73
CA VAL A 221 -19.04 2.76 21.77
C VAL A 221 -18.44 3.88 22.62
N ARG A 222 -18.05 3.61 23.88
CA ARG A 222 -17.45 4.63 24.75
C ARG A 222 -16.10 5.15 24.23
N ALA A 223 -15.35 4.34 23.48
CA ALA A 223 -14.06 4.71 22.91
C ALA A 223 -14.16 5.66 21.71
N VAL A 224 -15.28 5.70 21.00
CA VAL A 224 -15.45 6.53 19.79
C VAL A 224 -16.72 7.37 19.78
N THR A 225 -17.42 7.51 20.91
CA THR A 225 -18.56 8.42 21.02
C THR A 225 -18.15 9.89 20.86
N GLU A 226 -19.13 10.79 20.77
CA GLU A 226 -18.91 12.23 20.54
C GLU A 226 -17.81 12.79 21.45
N PRO A 227 -16.89 13.61 20.90
CA PRO A 227 -16.84 14.18 19.54
C PRO A 227 -16.13 13.30 18.48
N TRP A 228 -15.84 12.02 18.75
CA TRP A 228 -15.29 11.10 17.75
C TRP A 228 -16.37 10.63 16.74
N PRO A 229 -16.00 9.91 15.65
CA PRO A 229 -16.94 9.54 14.58
C PRO A 229 -18.12 8.64 14.97
N GLY A 230 -18.12 8.03 16.16
CA GLY A 230 -19.15 7.12 16.62
C GLY A 230 -18.92 5.67 16.21
N ALA A 231 -19.48 4.75 17.00
CA ALA A 231 -19.53 3.33 16.62
C ALA A 231 -20.78 3.08 15.77
N PHE A 232 -20.71 2.26 14.72
CA PHE A 232 -21.81 2.16 13.75
C PHE A 232 -22.15 0.73 13.35
N SER A 233 -23.37 0.53 12.86
CA SER A 233 -23.85 -0.73 12.31
C SER A 233 -24.89 -0.50 11.20
N TYR A 234 -25.51 -1.57 10.68
CA TYR A 234 -26.45 -1.50 9.58
C TYR A 234 -27.79 -2.18 9.88
N ALA A 235 -28.88 -1.47 9.59
CA ALA A 235 -30.24 -2.00 9.50
C ALA A 235 -30.57 -2.18 8.00
N GLY A 236 -30.41 -3.40 7.49
CA GLY A 236 -30.43 -3.65 6.04
C GLY A 236 -29.30 -2.91 5.33
N ASN A 237 -29.64 -1.93 4.48
CA ASN A 237 -28.69 -1.07 3.77
C ASN A 237 -28.52 0.33 4.41
N ARG A 238 -29.19 0.59 5.53
CA ARG A 238 -29.13 1.89 6.22
C ARG A 238 -28.09 1.83 7.34
N GLN A 239 -27.08 2.70 7.26
CA GLN A 239 -26.12 2.86 8.35
C GLN A 239 -26.75 3.67 9.49
N PHE A 240 -26.42 3.30 10.72
CA PHE A 240 -26.73 4.08 11.91
C PHE A 240 -25.56 4.05 12.90
N THR A 241 -25.44 5.09 13.70
CA THR A 241 -24.41 5.27 14.71
C THR A 241 -25.01 5.08 16.10
N VAL A 242 -24.26 4.43 16.99
CA VAL A 242 -24.56 4.23 18.41
C VAL A 242 -23.65 5.16 19.21
N TRP A 243 -24.27 6.12 19.91
CA TRP A 243 -23.57 7.11 20.72
C TRP A 243 -23.48 6.72 22.19
N GLN A 244 -24.51 6.06 22.69
CA GLN A 244 -24.57 5.61 24.07
C GLN A 244 -25.19 4.21 24.14
N ALA A 245 -24.58 3.35 24.96
CA ALA A 245 -25.03 1.97 25.12
C ALA A 245 -24.93 1.52 26.58
N ARG A 246 -25.56 0.39 26.91
CA ARG A 246 -25.46 -0.29 28.19
C ARG A 246 -25.39 -1.80 27.98
N VAL A 247 -24.53 -2.48 28.75
CA VAL A 247 -24.44 -3.95 28.74
C VAL A 247 -25.61 -4.54 29.52
N ARG A 248 -26.22 -5.60 28.98
CA ARG A 248 -27.30 -6.37 29.59
C ARG A 248 -26.91 -7.84 29.63
N SER A 249 -26.97 -8.45 30.80
CA SER A 249 -26.65 -9.87 31.04
C SER A 249 -27.85 -10.67 31.57
N ASP A 250 -28.99 -10.00 31.77
CA ASP A 250 -30.23 -10.52 32.33
C ASP A 250 -31.20 -11.06 31.28
N LEU A 251 -30.83 -11.04 30.00
CA LEU A 251 -31.66 -11.43 28.87
C LEU A 251 -31.27 -12.81 28.33
N PRO A 252 -32.23 -13.57 27.77
CA PRO A 252 -31.94 -14.88 27.19
C PRO A 252 -31.01 -14.74 25.97
N ALA A 253 -30.17 -15.76 25.76
CA ALA A 253 -29.33 -15.83 24.58
C ALA A 253 -30.18 -15.92 23.31
N ALA A 254 -29.80 -15.15 22.29
CA ALA A 254 -30.35 -15.23 20.96
C ALA A 254 -29.22 -15.16 19.94
N ARG A 255 -29.54 -15.36 18.66
CA ARG A 255 -28.56 -15.20 17.60
C ARG A 255 -27.96 -13.78 17.64
N PRO A 256 -26.62 -13.61 17.61
CA PRO A 256 -26.00 -12.29 17.60
C PRO A 256 -26.53 -11.41 16.45
N GLY A 257 -26.80 -10.14 16.76
CA GLY A 257 -27.41 -9.17 15.85
C GLY A 257 -28.94 -9.14 15.90
N THR A 258 -29.60 -10.05 16.63
CA THR A 258 -31.07 -10.06 16.76
C THR A 258 -31.54 -8.92 17.67
N VAL A 259 -32.54 -8.16 17.23
CA VAL A 259 -33.27 -7.18 18.05
C VAL A 259 -34.13 -7.94 19.05
N LEU A 260 -33.74 -7.92 20.32
CA LEU A 260 -34.46 -8.57 21.43
C LEU A 260 -35.66 -7.74 21.89
N SER A 261 -35.52 -6.42 21.87
CA SER A 261 -36.61 -5.47 22.13
C SER A 261 -36.39 -4.19 21.34
N ALA A 262 -37.46 -3.55 20.89
CA ALA A 262 -37.41 -2.22 20.28
C ALA A 262 -37.56 -1.09 21.31
N SER A 263 -38.08 -1.40 22.51
CA SER A 263 -38.24 -0.43 23.58
C SER A 263 -38.01 -1.05 24.97
N PRO A 264 -36.80 -0.90 25.55
CA PRO A 264 -35.62 -0.22 24.99
C PRO A 264 -34.98 -1.00 23.84
N LEU A 265 -34.36 -0.30 22.88
CA LEU A 265 -33.68 -0.93 21.76
C LEU A 265 -32.51 -1.78 22.26
N THR A 266 -32.65 -3.10 22.18
CA THR A 266 -31.69 -4.04 22.77
C THR A 266 -31.33 -5.12 21.76
N ILE A 267 -30.04 -5.30 21.52
CA ILE A 267 -29.50 -6.21 20.50
C ILE A 267 -28.75 -7.35 21.16
N ALA A 268 -29.01 -8.58 20.75
CA ALA A 268 -28.26 -9.75 21.19
C ALA A 268 -26.82 -9.70 20.64
N CYS A 269 -25.85 -10.01 21.49
CA CYS A 269 -24.44 -10.04 21.14
C CYS A 269 -23.93 -11.49 21.14
N GLY A 270 -22.63 -11.70 20.85
CA GLY A 270 -21.98 -13.01 20.99
C GLY A 270 -22.03 -13.55 22.42
N ASP A 271 -21.99 -12.65 23.38
CA ASP A 271 -22.22 -12.90 24.80
C ASP A 271 -22.95 -11.68 25.40
N GLY A 272 -24.02 -11.93 26.17
CA GLY A 272 -24.95 -10.91 26.65
C GLY A 272 -25.69 -10.16 25.54
N ALA A 273 -26.20 -8.98 25.88
CA ALA A 273 -26.89 -8.07 24.96
C ALA A 273 -26.43 -6.62 25.18
N LEU A 274 -26.58 -5.79 24.14
CA LEU A 274 -26.26 -4.37 24.17
C LEU A 274 -27.56 -3.55 24.00
N GLU A 275 -27.92 -2.81 25.03
CA GLU A 275 -28.98 -1.80 24.98
C GLU A 275 -28.41 -0.54 24.32
N ILE A 276 -29.00 -0.09 23.21
CA ILE A 276 -28.70 1.18 22.57
C ILE A 276 -29.53 2.24 23.28
N VAL A 277 -28.87 3.07 24.08
CA VAL A 277 -29.52 4.16 24.83
C VAL A 277 -29.80 5.34 23.91
N ALA A 278 -28.82 5.68 23.06
CA ALA A 278 -28.95 6.75 22.08
C ALA A 278 -28.10 6.50 20.83
N GLY A 279 -28.57 7.02 19.70
CA GLY A 279 -27.91 6.90 18.41
C GLY A 279 -28.53 7.80 17.35
N GLN A 280 -28.10 7.66 16.10
CA GLN A 280 -28.62 8.44 14.97
C GLN A 280 -28.54 7.64 13.66
N PRO A 281 -29.48 7.81 12.72
CA PRO A 281 -29.28 7.43 11.32
C PRO A 281 -28.11 8.23 10.70
N GLN A 282 -27.51 7.74 9.62
CA GLN A 282 -26.32 8.33 8.97
C GLN A 282 -26.35 9.85 8.79
N ASP A 283 -27.49 10.43 8.40
CA ASP A 283 -27.71 11.87 8.24
C ASP A 283 -28.88 12.38 9.09
N GLY A 284 -29.18 11.68 10.19
CA GLY A 284 -30.33 11.93 11.05
C GLY A 284 -29.98 12.69 12.34
N LEU A 285 -31.02 12.98 13.12
CA LEU A 285 -30.86 13.60 14.44
C LEU A 285 -30.41 12.58 15.48
N TYR A 286 -29.68 13.06 16.49
CA TYR A 286 -29.43 12.33 17.73
C TYR A 286 -30.77 12.03 18.43
N MET A 287 -31.02 10.76 18.76
CA MET A 287 -32.29 10.33 19.36
C MET A 287 -32.12 9.16 20.32
N GLN A 288 -33.15 8.94 21.14
CA GLN A 288 -33.24 7.79 22.04
C GLN A 288 -33.33 6.48 21.24
N GLY A 289 -32.79 5.38 21.79
CA GLY A 289 -32.78 4.06 21.15
C GLY A 289 -34.15 3.58 20.64
N SER A 290 -35.24 3.80 21.37
CA SER A 290 -36.58 3.41 20.91
C SER A 290 -37.04 4.18 19.68
N GLN A 291 -36.81 5.50 19.65
CA GLN A 291 -37.10 6.31 18.48
C GLN A 291 -36.19 5.94 17.29
N LEU A 292 -34.93 5.58 17.57
CA LEU A 292 -34.01 5.07 16.56
C LEU A 292 -34.55 3.78 15.94
N ALA A 293 -35.04 2.85 16.77
CA ALA A 293 -35.65 1.59 16.32
C ALA A 293 -36.83 1.87 15.37
N GLU A 294 -37.73 2.77 15.75
CA GLU A 294 -38.86 3.20 14.90
C GLU A 294 -38.39 3.81 13.58
N SER A 295 -37.42 4.72 13.63
CA SER A 295 -36.89 5.40 12.43
C SER A 295 -36.23 4.45 11.43
N LEU A 296 -35.60 3.38 11.94
CA LEU A 296 -34.95 2.34 11.16
C LEU A 296 -35.93 1.22 10.76
N GLY A 297 -37.17 1.25 11.25
CA GLY A 297 -38.18 0.21 11.02
C GLY A 297 -37.82 -1.13 11.68
N LEU A 298 -37.11 -1.10 12.81
CA LEU A 298 -36.72 -2.30 13.56
C LEU A 298 -37.89 -2.79 14.42
N VAL A 299 -38.08 -4.10 14.40
CA VAL A 299 -39.05 -4.82 15.23
C VAL A 299 -38.34 -5.95 15.98
N GLU A 300 -38.97 -6.48 17.02
CA GLU A 300 -38.46 -7.66 17.73
C GLU A 300 -38.27 -8.84 16.76
N GLY A 301 -37.13 -9.51 16.88
CA GLY A 301 -36.70 -10.59 15.98
C GLY A 301 -36.03 -10.13 14.68
N ALA A 302 -36.00 -8.82 14.37
CA ALA A 302 -35.21 -8.33 13.24
C ALA A 302 -33.72 -8.62 13.44
N ILE A 303 -32.98 -8.86 12.35
CA ILE A 303 -31.55 -9.14 12.40
C ILE A 303 -30.78 -7.97 11.80
N LEU A 304 -29.91 -7.37 12.60
CA LEU A 304 -28.96 -6.36 12.16
C LEU A 304 -27.75 -7.02 11.51
N ASN A 305 -27.20 -6.34 10.50
CA ASN A 305 -25.97 -6.78 9.85
C ASN A 305 -24.80 -5.92 10.34
N SER A 306 -23.66 -6.56 10.57
CA SER A 306 -22.41 -5.83 10.86
C SER A 306 -21.85 -5.14 9.62
N SER A 307 -22.32 -5.48 8.42
CA SER A 307 -21.92 -4.89 7.13
C SER A 307 -23.12 -4.73 6.19
N LEU A 308 -22.98 -3.89 5.16
CA LEU A 308 -23.95 -3.82 4.06
C LEU A 308 -24.18 -5.22 3.48
N ASN A 309 -25.44 -5.67 3.48
CA ASN A 309 -25.85 -6.86 2.74
C ASN A 309 -25.98 -6.46 1.26
N PHE A 310 -24.84 -6.36 0.58
CA PHE A 310 -24.87 -6.56 -0.86
C PHE A 310 -25.26 -8.03 -1.06
N GLY A 311 -26.43 -8.29 -1.65
CA GLY A 311 -26.75 -9.63 -2.16
C GLY A 311 -25.56 -10.17 -2.97
N ALA A 312 -25.39 -11.50 -2.99
CA ALA A 312 -24.28 -12.23 -3.61
C ALA A 312 -23.40 -11.35 -4.49
N ARG A 313 -22.23 -10.91 -3.96
CA ARG A 313 -21.29 -10.03 -4.67
C ARG A 313 -21.14 -10.58 -6.08
N ARG A 314 -21.62 -9.81 -7.06
CA ARG A 314 -21.39 -10.12 -8.48
C ARG A 314 -19.89 -10.32 -8.67
N ALA A 315 -19.51 -11.35 -9.41
CA ALA A 315 -18.11 -11.58 -9.77
C ALA A 315 -17.48 -10.30 -10.34
N THR A 316 -16.27 -9.98 -9.89
CA THR A 316 -15.47 -8.86 -10.37
C THR A 316 -15.12 -9.10 -11.82
N ARG A 317 -15.41 -8.12 -12.67
CA ARG A 317 -15.17 -8.21 -14.11
C ARG A 317 -13.81 -7.64 -14.45
N VAL A 318 -12.94 -8.48 -14.98
CA VAL A 318 -11.57 -8.14 -15.32
C VAL A 318 -11.44 -8.09 -16.84
N LEU A 319 -11.15 -6.91 -17.40
CA LEU A 319 -10.83 -6.73 -18.81
C LEU A 319 -9.32 -6.84 -19.00
N ILE A 320 -8.87 -7.79 -19.82
CA ILE A 320 -7.48 -7.98 -20.19
C ILE A 320 -7.36 -7.72 -21.70
N LEU A 321 -6.67 -6.65 -22.06
CA LEU A 321 -6.31 -6.36 -23.45
C LEU A 321 -4.90 -6.91 -23.69
N GLY A 322 -4.69 -7.72 -24.72
CA GLY A 322 -3.46 -8.51 -24.86
C GLY A 322 -3.53 -9.83 -24.07
N VAL A 323 -4.71 -10.44 -24.00
CA VAL A 323 -4.97 -11.62 -23.14
C VAL A 323 -4.22 -12.88 -23.58
N ASN A 324 -3.87 -12.98 -24.87
CA ASN A 324 -3.15 -14.13 -25.41
C ASN A 324 -1.65 -14.07 -25.10
N GLY A 325 -1.14 -12.89 -24.71
CA GLY A 325 0.26 -12.69 -24.35
C GLY A 325 0.71 -13.49 -23.12
N PHE A 326 2.02 -13.44 -22.85
CA PHE A 326 2.67 -14.18 -21.76
C PHE A 326 2.04 -13.91 -20.39
N ILE A 327 1.79 -12.65 -20.03
CA ILE A 327 1.14 -12.32 -18.75
C ILE A 327 -0.35 -12.66 -18.80
N GLY A 328 -1.03 -12.31 -19.91
CA GLY A 328 -2.47 -12.45 -20.06
C GLY A 328 -2.97 -13.88 -19.88
N ASN A 329 -2.30 -14.86 -20.48
CA ASN A 329 -2.76 -16.26 -20.41
C ASN A 329 -2.57 -16.86 -19.00
N HIS A 330 -1.45 -16.59 -18.32
CA HIS A 330 -1.23 -17.08 -16.95
C HIS A 330 -2.12 -16.35 -15.93
N LEU A 331 -2.34 -15.05 -16.12
CA LEU A 331 -3.26 -14.29 -15.27
C LEU A 331 -4.70 -14.79 -15.42
N THR A 332 -5.11 -15.10 -16.65
CA THR A 332 -6.43 -15.70 -16.92
C THR A 332 -6.57 -17.03 -16.18
N GLU A 333 -5.58 -17.91 -16.26
CA GLU A 333 -5.56 -19.18 -15.52
C GLU A 333 -5.75 -18.98 -14.01
N ARG A 334 -4.99 -18.06 -13.42
CA ARG A 334 -5.05 -17.73 -11.98
C ARG A 334 -6.40 -17.15 -11.57
N LEU A 335 -7.00 -16.29 -12.39
CA LEU A 335 -8.30 -15.66 -12.11
C LEU A 335 -9.44 -16.67 -12.24
N LEU A 336 -9.40 -17.56 -13.24
CA LEU A 336 -10.46 -18.55 -13.45
C LEU A 336 -10.48 -19.63 -12.37
N ALA A 337 -9.36 -19.86 -11.68
CA ALA A 337 -9.28 -20.72 -10.49
C ALA A 337 -10.11 -20.21 -9.30
N GLU A 338 -10.52 -18.94 -9.31
CA GLU A 338 -11.31 -18.31 -8.25
C GLU A 338 -12.76 -18.07 -8.70
N ASP A 339 -13.71 -18.22 -7.78
CA ASP A 339 -15.13 -18.18 -8.14
C ASP A 339 -15.74 -16.79 -8.30
N ASN A 340 -15.00 -15.77 -7.87
CA ASN A 340 -15.44 -14.38 -7.79
C ASN A 340 -14.95 -13.51 -8.96
N TYR A 341 -14.41 -14.09 -10.05
CA TYR A 341 -13.96 -13.34 -11.22
C TYR A 341 -14.64 -13.76 -12.52
N GLU A 342 -14.90 -12.78 -13.38
CA GLU A 342 -15.36 -12.94 -14.75
C GLU A 342 -14.35 -12.25 -15.67
N VAL A 343 -13.72 -12.99 -16.59
CA VAL A 343 -12.60 -12.49 -17.40
C VAL A 343 -13.07 -12.18 -18.82
N TYR A 344 -12.82 -10.95 -19.26
CA TYR A 344 -13.07 -10.47 -20.61
C TYR A 344 -11.72 -10.23 -21.29
N GLY A 345 -11.44 -10.95 -22.36
CA GLY A 345 -10.16 -10.92 -23.06
C GLY A 345 -10.31 -10.39 -24.48
N LEU A 346 -9.37 -9.56 -24.91
CA LEU A 346 -9.19 -9.18 -26.32
C LEU A 346 -7.73 -9.36 -26.72
N ASP A 347 -7.51 -9.99 -27.87
CA ASP A 347 -6.19 -10.15 -28.49
C ASP A 347 -6.33 -10.44 -29.99
N ILE A 348 -5.26 -10.30 -30.77
CA ILE A 348 -5.23 -10.59 -32.21
C ILE A 348 -5.16 -12.10 -32.50
N GLY A 349 -4.91 -12.93 -31.49
CA GLY A 349 -4.86 -14.38 -31.61
C GLY A 349 -5.33 -15.08 -30.33
N SER A 350 -5.41 -16.40 -30.36
CA SER A 350 -6.01 -17.18 -29.27
C SER A 350 -5.29 -18.49 -28.93
N ASP A 351 -4.11 -18.74 -29.47
CA ASP A 351 -3.38 -20.00 -29.32
C ASP A 351 -3.06 -20.32 -27.86
N ALA A 352 -2.54 -19.35 -27.10
CA ALA A 352 -2.17 -19.53 -25.70
C ALA A 352 -3.39 -19.60 -24.76
N ILE A 353 -4.54 -19.05 -25.17
CA ILE A 353 -5.77 -19.00 -24.36
C ILE A 353 -6.89 -19.94 -24.86
N SER A 354 -6.63 -20.71 -25.92
CA SER A 354 -7.57 -21.67 -26.51
C SER A 354 -8.17 -22.62 -25.48
N ARG A 355 -7.34 -23.04 -24.50
CA ARG A 355 -7.74 -23.89 -23.36
C ARG A 355 -8.82 -23.30 -22.44
N PHE A 356 -9.13 -22.01 -22.56
CA PHE A 356 -10.11 -21.31 -21.74
C PHE A 356 -11.39 -20.94 -22.49
N ILE A 357 -11.45 -21.08 -23.82
CA ILE A 357 -12.55 -20.56 -24.66
C ILE A 357 -13.92 -21.10 -24.22
N ASP A 358 -13.99 -22.37 -23.81
CA ASP A 358 -15.23 -23.00 -23.37
C ASP A 358 -15.54 -22.77 -21.88
N HIS A 359 -14.69 -22.05 -21.15
CA HIS A 359 -14.88 -21.79 -19.73
C HIS A 359 -16.01 -20.75 -19.54
N PRO A 360 -17.05 -21.03 -18.73
CA PRO A 360 -18.26 -20.19 -18.64
C PRO A 360 -18.03 -18.77 -18.11
N ARG A 361 -16.89 -18.54 -17.44
CA ARG A 361 -16.47 -17.23 -16.91
C ARG A 361 -15.42 -16.52 -17.76
N PHE A 362 -15.04 -17.08 -18.91
CA PHE A 362 -14.08 -16.48 -19.83
C PHE A 362 -14.78 -16.05 -21.11
N HIS A 363 -14.59 -14.80 -21.50
CA HIS A 363 -15.21 -14.20 -22.67
C HIS A 363 -14.12 -13.63 -23.56
N PHE A 364 -13.81 -14.31 -24.66
CA PHE A 364 -12.78 -13.89 -25.60
C PHE A 364 -13.38 -13.26 -26.87
N VAL A 365 -12.72 -12.21 -27.37
CA VAL A 365 -12.97 -11.64 -28.68
C VAL A 365 -11.64 -11.41 -29.38
N GLU A 366 -11.53 -11.91 -30.61
CA GLU A 366 -10.40 -11.60 -31.47
C GLU A 366 -10.49 -10.15 -31.96
N GLY A 367 -9.45 -9.36 -31.76
CA GLY A 367 -9.44 -7.95 -32.13
C GLY A 367 -8.11 -7.23 -31.89
N ASP A 368 -7.90 -6.16 -32.64
CA ASP A 368 -6.77 -5.24 -32.53
C ASP A 368 -7.18 -3.94 -31.84
N ILE A 369 -6.38 -3.47 -30.87
CA ILE A 369 -6.66 -2.25 -30.10
C ILE A 369 -6.65 -0.96 -30.92
N SER A 370 -5.93 -0.94 -32.04
CA SER A 370 -5.88 0.18 -32.97
C SER A 370 -7.11 0.27 -33.89
N ILE A 371 -7.93 -0.78 -33.95
CA ILE A 371 -9.09 -0.89 -34.84
C ILE A 371 -10.40 -0.92 -34.05
N HIS A 372 -10.48 -1.72 -32.98
CA HIS A 372 -11.74 -2.08 -32.31
C HIS A 372 -12.11 -1.12 -31.16
N SER A 373 -11.99 0.19 -31.37
CA SER A 373 -12.16 1.19 -30.30
C SER A 373 -13.54 1.14 -29.63
N GLU A 374 -14.62 0.95 -30.38
CA GLU A 374 -15.98 0.89 -29.81
C GLU A 374 -16.17 -0.31 -28.87
N TRP A 375 -15.62 -1.47 -29.23
CA TRP A 375 -15.68 -2.67 -28.41
C TRP A 375 -14.90 -2.49 -27.12
N ILE A 376 -13.71 -1.88 -27.21
CA ILE A 376 -12.82 -1.64 -26.07
C ILE A 376 -13.48 -0.64 -25.12
N GLU A 377 -13.97 0.48 -25.62
CA GLU A 377 -14.65 1.49 -24.81
C GLU A 377 -15.87 0.89 -24.09
N TYR A 378 -16.69 0.11 -24.81
CA TYR A 378 -17.83 -0.59 -24.22
C TYR A 378 -17.39 -1.56 -23.10
N HIS A 379 -16.33 -2.34 -23.30
CA HIS A 379 -15.86 -3.29 -22.29
C HIS A 379 -15.16 -2.61 -21.11
N ILE A 380 -14.47 -1.49 -21.32
CA ILE A 380 -13.97 -0.65 -20.23
C ILE A 380 -15.16 -0.18 -19.39
N LYS A 381 -16.21 0.36 -20.01
CA LYS A 381 -17.43 0.77 -19.30
C LYS A 381 -18.11 -0.39 -18.55
N LYS A 382 -18.10 -1.60 -19.12
CA LYS A 382 -18.75 -2.80 -18.57
C LYS A 382 -17.98 -3.45 -17.41
N CYS A 383 -16.65 -3.47 -17.46
CA CYS A 383 -15.81 -4.18 -16.51
C CYS A 383 -15.47 -3.32 -15.29
N ASP A 384 -14.92 -3.92 -14.25
CA ASP A 384 -14.58 -3.25 -12.98
C ASP A 384 -13.10 -2.88 -12.93
N VAL A 385 -12.24 -3.74 -13.47
CA VAL A 385 -10.78 -3.59 -13.52
C VAL A 385 -10.29 -3.78 -14.96
N VAL A 386 -9.36 -2.93 -15.39
CA VAL A 386 -8.77 -2.96 -16.74
C VAL A 386 -7.27 -3.18 -16.66
N LEU A 387 -6.77 -4.16 -17.41
CA LEU A 387 -5.35 -4.48 -17.59
C LEU A 387 -4.97 -4.38 -19.07
N PRO A 388 -4.40 -3.24 -19.49
CA PRO A 388 -3.91 -3.07 -20.86
C PRO A 388 -2.51 -3.66 -21.01
N LEU A 389 -2.42 -4.94 -21.34
CA LEU A 389 -1.17 -5.69 -21.49
C LEU A 389 -0.56 -5.63 -22.90
N VAL A 390 -1.24 -4.99 -23.86
CA VAL A 390 -0.72 -4.82 -25.22
C VAL A 390 0.46 -3.86 -25.24
N ALA A 391 1.62 -4.36 -25.66
CA ALA A 391 2.83 -3.58 -25.88
C ALA A 391 3.85 -4.35 -26.75
N ILE A 392 4.76 -3.64 -27.40
CA ILE A 392 5.97 -4.20 -28.01
C ILE A 392 7.11 -4.08 -27.00
N ALA A 393 7.42 -5.19 -26.32
CA ALA A 393 8.44 -5.23 -25.25
C ALA A 393 9.75 -5.94 -25.66
N THR A 394 10.10 -5.90 -26.95
CA THR A 394 11.29 -6.54 -27.52
C THR A 394 12.37 -5.50 -27.89
N PRO A 395 13.56 -5.50 -27.26
CA PRO A 395 14.54 -4.42 -27.42
C PRO A 395 15.00 -4.11 -28.84
N ILE A 396 15.01 -5.10 -29.74
CA ILE A 396 15.38 -4.91 -31.14
C ILE A 396 14.37 -4.03 -31.89
N GLU A 397 13.10 -4.07 -31.51
CA GLU A 397 12.04 -3.29 -32.15
C GLU A 397 12.12 -1.82 -31.77
N TYR A 398 12.73 -1.49 -30.63
CA TYR A 398 12.89 -0.10 -30.18
C TYR A 398 13.85 0.67 -31.09
N THR A 399 14.84 -0.01 -31.67
CA THR A 399 15.78 0.57 -32.64
C THR A 399 15.29 0.38 -34.07
N ARG A 400 14.67 -0.76 -34.39
CA ARG A 400 14.22 -1.09 -35.75
C ARG A 400 12.95 -0.34 -36.16
N ASN A 401 11.95 -0.28 -35.27
CA ASN A 401 10.62 0.26 -35.51
C ASN A 401 10.17 1.22 -34.39
N PRO A 402 10.96 2.27 -34.05
CA PRO A 402 10.69 3.13 -32.89
C PRO A 402 9.32 3.81 -32.94
N LEU A 403 8.85 4.22 -34.12
CA LEU A 403 7.55 4.87 -34.28
C LEU A 403 6.40 3.91 -33.99
N ARG A 404 6.50 2.65 -34.43
CA ARG A 404 5.49 1.63 -34.16
C ARG A 404 5.40 1.32 -32.67
N VAL A 405 6.55 1.26 -31.99
CA VAL A 405 6.62 1.11 -30.52
C VAL A 405 5.93 2.29 -29.84
N PHE A 406 6.21 3.52 -30.26
CA PHE A 406 5.55 4.70 -29.71
C PHE A 406 4.02 4.70 -29.93
N GLU A 407 3.56 4.48 -31.16
CA GLU A 407 2.13 4.46 -31.51
C GLU A 407 1.37 3.45 -30.64
N LEU A 408 1.88 2.22 -30.50
CA LEU A 408 1.21 1.18 -29.74
C LEU A 408 1.36 1.35 -28.23
N ASP A 409 2.60 1.51 -27.75
CA ASP A 409 2.90 1.46 -26.31
C ASP A 409 2.55 2.76 -25.60
N PHE A 410 2.44 3.88 -26.35
CA PHE A 410 2.04 5.18 -25.85
C PHE A 410 0.64 5.57 -26.31
N GLU A 411 0.42 5.79 -27.61
CA GLU A 411 -0.80 6.46 -28.09
C GLU A 411 -2.05 5.60 -27.90
N GLU A 412 -2.01 4.32 -28.30
CA GLU A 412 -3.15 3.42 -28.12
C GLU A 412 -3.44 3.16 -26.62
N ASN A 413 -2.39 2.96 -25.82
CA ASN A 413 -2.52 2.80 -24.38
C ASN A 413 -3.07 4.07 -23.69
N LEU A 414 -2.72 5.26 -24.16
CA LEU A 414 -3.26 6.53 -23.63
C LEU A 414 -4.77 6.66 -23.85
N LYS A 415 -5.30 6.15 -24.98
CA LYS A 415 -6.75 6.13 -25.22
C LYS A 415 -7.46 5.27 -24.16
N ILE A 416 -6.93 4.08 -23.87
CA ILE A 416 -7.46 3.18 -22.84
C ILE A 416 -7.42 3.85 -21.44
N VAL A 417 -6.31 4.52 -21.09
CA VAL A 417 -6.20 5.27 -19.83
C VAL A 417 -7.29 6.33 -19.73
N ARG A 418 -7.54 7.10 -20.81
CA ARG A 418 -8.58 8.14 -20.85
C ARG A 418 -9.99 7.56 -20.71
N ASP A 419 -10.26 6.41 -21.32
CA ASP A 419 -11.55 5.75 -21.16
C ASP A 419 -11.76 5.24 -19.73
N CYS A 420 -10.71 4.72 -19.08
CA CYS A 420 -10.75 4.37 -17.66
C CYS A 420 -11.08 5.58 -16.79
N VAL A 421 -10.51 6.76 -17.06
CA VAL A 421 -10.85 8.01 -16.37
C VAL A 421 -12.32 8.38 -16.61
N LYS A 422 -12.74 8.42 -17.89
CA LYS A 422 -14.11 8.78 -18.31
C LYS A 422 -15.17 7.94 -17.62
N TYR A 423 -14.93 6.64 -17.46
CA TYR A 423 -15.88 5.70 -16.86
C TYR A 423 -15.56 5.34 -15.41
N LYS A 424 -14.61 6.03 -14.76
CA LYS A 424 -14.18 5.82 -13.36
C LYS A 424 -13.84 4.37 -13.06
N LYS A 425 -13.07 3.75 -13.95
CA LYS A 425 -12.66 2.34 -13.85
C LYS A 425 -11.28 2.23 -13.24
N ARG A 426 -11.07 1.17 -12.48
CA ARG A 426 -9.76 0.88 -11.91
C ARG A 426 -8.85 0.37 -13.01
N ILE A 427 -7.67 0.98 -13.15
CA ILE A 427 -6.65 0.53 -14.10
C ILE A 427 -5.46 -0.06 -13.34
N ILE A 428 -5.04 -1.27 -13.74
CA ILE A 428 -3.78 -1.86 -13.27
C ILE A 428 -2.86 -1.85 -14.48
N PHE A 429 -2.00 -0.84 -14.53
CA PHE A 429 -1.21 -0.55 -15.72
C PHE A 429 0.16 -1.22 -15.64
N PRO A 430 0.56 -1.99 -16.67
CA PRO A 430 1.90 -2.53 -16.75
C PRO A 430 2.87 -1.41 -17.09
N SER A 431 3.52 -0.87 -16.06
CA SER A 431 4.77 -0.13 -16.22
C SER A 431 5.89 -1.14 -16.56
N THR A 432 7.15 -0.72 -16.52
CA THR A 432 8.29 -1.57 -16.86
C THR A 432 9.47 -1.28 -15.96
N SER A 433 10.25 -2.30 -15.61
CA SER A 433 11.55 -2.09 -14.95
C SER A 433 12.54 -1.28 -15.82
N GLU A 434 12.27 -1.12 -17.12
CA GLU A 434 13.09 -0.29 -17.99
C GLU A 434 12.88 1.22 -17.80
N VAL A 435 11.84 1.67 -17.06
CA VAL A 435 11.66 3.10 -16.73
C VAL A 435 12.79 3.63 -15.84
N TYR A 436 13.42 2.76 -15.05
CA TYR A 436 14.61 3.09 -14.26
C TYR A 436 15.83 3.38 -15.14
N GLY A 437 15.85 2.81 -16.35
CA GLY A 437 16.96 2.91 -17.29
C GLY A 437 18.29 2.52 -16.65
N MET A 438 19.24 3.44 -16.63
CA MET A 438 20.59 3.29 -16.07
C MET A 438 20.69 3.86 -14.65
N CYS A 439 19.63 3.69 -13.84
CA CYS A 439 19.66 4.06 -12.43
C CYS A 439 20.88 3.45 -11.74
N SER A 440 21.57 4.25 -10.92
CA SER A 440 22.80 3.84 -10.22
C SER A 440 22.54 3.20 -8.85
N ASP A 441 21.28 3.18 -8.41
CA ASP A 441 20.94 2.68 -7.08
C ASP A 441 21.17 1.15 -7.00
N PRO A 442 21.63 0.62 -5.85
CA PRO A 442 21.83 -0.83 -5.69
C PRO A 442 20.55 -1.64 -5.83
N GLN A 443 19.42 -1.05 -5.45
CA GLN A 443 18.07 -1.58 -5.65
C GLN A 443 17.19 -0.45 -6.17
N PHE A 444 16.44 -0.71 -7.23
CA PHE A 444 15.56 0.25 -7.86
C PHE A 444 14.29 0.36 -7.03
N ASP A 445 14.11 1.51 -6.40
CA ASP A 445 12.99 1.81 -5.52
C ASP A 445 11.90 2.57 -6.29
N GLU A 446 10.65 2.16 -6.11
CA GLU A 446 9.49 2.70 -6.82
C GLU A 446 9.27 4.20 -6.58
N ASP A 447 9.59 4.66 -5.37
CA ASP A 447 9.20 5.96 -4.85
C ASP A 447 10.36 6.95 -4.81
N SER A 448 11.61 6.47 -4.79
CA SER A 448 12.80 7.32 -4.58
C SER A 448 13.88 7.23 -5.66
N SER A 449 13.96 6.15 -6.44
CA SER A 449 15.03 6.01 -7.44
C SER A 449 14.86 6.97 -8.61
N ASN A 450 15.97 7.61 -9.00
CA ASN A 450 16.01 8.44 -10.18
C ASN A 450 15.94 7.61 -11.47
N LEU A 451 15.27 8.15 -12.47
CA LEU A 451 15.04 7.51 -13.77
C LEU A 451 16.02 8.10 -14.78
N ILE A 452 17.03 7.31 -15.19
CA ILE A 452 18.18 7.80 -15.98
C ILE A 452 18.18 7.13 -17.35
N VAL A 453 18.13 7.91 -18.43
CA VAL A 453 18.20 7.40 -19.82
C VAL A 453 19.33 8.09 -20.59
N GLY A 454 19.72 7.49 -21.71
CA GLY A 454 20.76 8.03 -22.58
C GLY A 454 20.31 9.22 -23.43
N PRO A 455 21.23 9.78 -24.24
CA PRO A 455 20.91 10.88 -25.16
C PRO A 455 19.88 10.48 -26.23
N ILE A 456 19.27 11.47 -26.89
CA ILE A 456 18.24 11.27 -27.92
C ILE A 456 18.71 10.36 -29.08
N ASN A 457 20.00 10.38 -29.42
CA ASN A 457 20.56 9.51 -30.46
C ASN A 457 20.68 8.02 -30.05
N LYS A 458 20.27 7.67 -28.83
CA LYS A 458 20.12 6.30 -28.33
C LYS A 458 18.64 5.91 -28.34
N GLN A 459 18.15 5.53 -29.51
CA GLN A 459 16.73 5.28 -29.78
C GLN A 459 16.10 4.20 -28.89
N ARG A 460 16.88 3.23 -28.38
CA ARG A 460 16.39 2.20 -27.46
C ARG A 460 15.52 2.77 -26.32
N TRP A 461 15.89 3.95 -25.80
CA TRP A 461 15.20 4.55 -24.67
C TRP A 461 13.79 5.07 -24.98
N ILE A 462 13.35 5.04 -26.24
CA ILE A 462 11.99 5.43 -26.63
C ILE A 462 10.93 4.63 -25.87
N TYR A 463 11.13 3.32 -25.67
CA TYR A 463 10.23 2.47 -24.89
C TYR A 463 10.18 2.90 -23.43
N SER A 464 11.35 3.04 -22.78
CA SER A 464 11.48 3.49 -21.39
C SER A 464 10.76 4.83 -21.14
N VAL A 465 11.05 5.83 -21.96
CA VAL A 465 10.50 7.19 -21.82
C VAL A 465 8.99 7.21 -22.12
N SER A 466 8.53 6.43 -23.11
CA SER A 466 7.09 6.31 -23.42
C SER A 466 6.31 5.75 -22.23
N LYS A 467 6.79 4.63 -21.66
CA LYS A 467 6.16 4.03 -20.47
C LYS A 467 6.24 4.95 -19.26
N GLN A 468 7.37 5.62 -19.05
CA GLN A 468 7.52 6.62 -17.98
C GLN A 468 6.54 7.80 -18.12
N LEU A 469 6.32 8.30 -19.35
CA LEU A 469 5.38 9.38 -19.58
C LEU A 469 3.93 8.94 -19.32
N LEU A 470 3.57 7.71 -19.68
CA LEU A 470 2.28 7.14 -19.30
C LEU A 470 2.12 6.99 -17.79
N ASP A 471 3.14 6.49 -17.07
CA ASP A 471 3.13 6.42 -15.61
C ASP A 471 2.82 7.81 -14.99
N ARG A 472 3.44 8.87 -15.52
CA ARG A 472 3.23 10.25 -15.05
C ARG A 472 1.84 10.78 -15.38
N ILE A 473 1.29 10.44 -16.55
CA ILE A 473 -0.08 10.84 -16.93
C ILE A 473 -1.10 10.13 -16.04
N ILE A 474 -0.94 8.82 -15.81
CA ILE A 474 -1.81 8.05 -14.91
C ILE A 474 -1.73 8.62 -13.49
N TRP A 475 -0.52 8.91 -13.00
CA TRP A 475 -0.32 9.57 -11.71
C TRP A 475 -1.04 10.92 -11.63
N ALA A 476 -0.95 11.75 -12.67
CA ALA A 476 -1.61 13.05 -12.71
C ALA A 476 -3.15 12.95 -12.67
N TYR A 477 -3.74 11.94 -13.33
CA TYR A 477 -5.17 11.65 -13.20
C TYR A 477 -5.54 11.18 -11.80
N GLY A 478 -4.74 10.31 -11.18
CA GLY A 478 -5.00 9.83 -9.83
C GLY A 478 -4.84 10.91 -8.76
N ALA A 479 -3.87 11.82 -8.89
CA ALA A 479 -3.65 12.93 -7.96
C ALA A 479 -4.81 13.95 -7.92
N LYS A 480 -5.71 13.92 -8.92
CA LYS A 480 -6.94 14.73 -8.97
C LYS A 480 -8.18 13.96 -8.51
N ASP A 481 -8.00 12.78 -7.92
CA ASP A 481 -9.07 11.84 -7.56
C ASP A 481 -9.96 11.40 -8.75
N GLU A 482 -9.44 11.49 -9.98
CA GLU A 482 -10.17 11.13 -11.20
C GLU A 482 -9.99 9.66 -11.59
N LEU A 483 -8.95 8.99 -11.07
CA LEU A 483 -8.56 7.64 -11.49
C LEU A 483 -8.04 6.80 -10.33
N ARG A 484 -8.66 5.64 -10.11
CA ARG A 484 -8.08 4.59 -9.25
C ARG A 484 -7.09 3.77 -10.07
N PHE A 485 -5.82 3.79 -9.69
CA PHE A 485 -4.79 3.08 -10.42
C PHE A 485 -3.84 2.31 -9.51
N THR A 486 -3.18 1.31 -10.10
CA THR A 486 -1.95 0.71 -9.57
C THR A 486 -0.99 0.54 -10.75
N LEU A 487 0.26 0.99 -10.60
CA LEU A 487 1.31 0.71 -11.58
C LEU A 487 2.12 -0.49 -11.10
N PHE A 488 2.35 -1.49 -11.95
CA PHE A 488 3.24 -2.60 -11.62
C PHE A 488 4.42 -2.68 -12.59
N ARG A 489 5.59 -3.02 -12.09
CA ARG A 489 6.85 -3.08 -12.86
C ARG A 489 7.42 -4.50 -12.80
N PRO A 490 7.22 -5.31 -13.85
CA PRO A 490 7.83 -6.62 -13.95
C PRO A 490 9.37 -6.54 -14.11
N PHE A 491 10.08 -7.39 -13.37
CA PHE A 491 11.53 -7.59 -13.51
C PHE A 491 11.79 -8.97 -14.11
N ASN A 492 12.06 -8.98 -15.43
CA ASN A 492 12.50 -10.14 -16.20
C ASN A 492 11.72 -11.43 -15.87
N TRP A 493 10.40 -11.36 -15.92
CA TRP A 493 9.56 -12.54 -15.73
C TRP A 493 9.83 -13.56 -16.84
N MET A 494 9.97 -14.83 -16.46
CA MET A 494 10.21 -15.94 -17.37
C MET A 494 9.45 -17.20 -16.91
N GLY A 495 9.20 -18.10 -17.84
CA GLY A 495 8.35 -19.27 -17.64
C GLY A 495 7.86 -19.84 -18.96
N PRO A 496 7.05 -20.92 -18.91
CA PRO A 496 6.35 -21.47 -20.07
C PRO A 496 5.63 -20.39 -20.89
N ARG A 497 5.56 -20.53 -22.23
CA ARG A 497 4.88 -19.58 -23.15
C ARG A 497 5.47 -18.16 -23.18
N LEU A 498 6.73 -17.98 -22.78
CA LEU A 498 7.44 -16.71 -22.91
C LEU A 498 7.85 -16.45 -24.37
N ASP A 499 7.08 -15.63 -25.09
CA ASP A 499 7.22 -15.47 -26.56
C ASP A 499 6.94 -16.80 -27.30
N ASN A 500 7.19 -16.80 -28.62
CA ASN A 500 7.23 -18.01 -29.44
C ASN A 500 8.59 -18.12 -30.14
N LEU A 501 9.02 -19.35 -30.47
CA LEU A 501 10.32 -19.61 -31.09
C LEU A 501 10.44 -19.01 -32.51
N ASN A 502 9.32 -18.85 -33.21
CA ASN A 502 9.30 -18.20 -34.53
C ASN A 502 9.61 -16.69 -34.46
N ALA A 503 9.14 -15.99 -33.43
CA ALA A 503 9.49 -14.60 -33.16
C ALA A 503 10.97 -14.48 -32.74
N ALA A 504 11.53 -15.50 -32.08
CA ALA A 504 12.96 -15.55 -31.77
C ALA A 504 13.84 -15.71 -33.03
N ARG A 505 13.38 -16.40 -34.09
CA ARG A 505 14.14 -16.53 -35.36
C ARG A 505 14.43 -15.18 -36.03
N ILE A 506 13.55 -14.20 -35.86
CA ILE A 506 13.72 -12.83 -36.36
C ILE A 506 14.35 -11.88 -35.33
N GLY A 507 14.81 -12.40 -34.18
CA GLY A 507 15.43 -11.64 -33.09
C GLY A 507 14.44 -10.87 -32.19
N SER A 508 13.13 -11.03 -32.41
CA SER A 508 12.06 -10.35 -31.66
C SER A 508 11.59 -11.19 -30.48
N SER A 509 12.52 -11.59 -29.60
CA SER A 509 12.21 -12.32 -28.37
C SER A 509 13.03 -11.81 -27.18
N ARG A 510 12.62 -12.18 -25.97
CA ARG A 510 13.38 -11.90 -24.74
C ARG A 510 14.55 -12.88 -24.59
N ALA A 511 15.51 -12.50 -23.75
CA ALA A 511 16.82 -13.16 -23.66
C ALA A 511 16.74 -14.69 -23.56
N ILE A 512 16.00 -15.24 -22.57
CA ILE A 512 15.96 -16.70 -22.36
C ILE A 512 15.35 -17.46 -23.54
N THR A 513 14.28 -16.95 -24.17
CA THR A 513 13.67 -17.59 -25.34
C THR A 513 14.64 -17.62 -26.53
N GLN A 514 15.40 -16.53 -26.73
CA GLN A 514 16.44 -16.50 -27.75
C GLN A 514 17.56 -17.53 -27.46
N LEU A 515 17.97 -17.66 -26.20
CA LEU A 515 18.99 -18.63 -25.80
C LEU A 515 18.50 -20.07 -26.03
N ILE A 516 17.26 -20.38 -25.68
CA ILE A 516 16.63 -21.68 -25.95
C ILE A 516 16.58 -21.97 -27.44
N LEU A 517 16.17 -21.00 -28.26
CA LEU A 517 16.17 -21.16 -29.73
C LEU A 517 17.56 -21.53 -30.26
N ASN A 518 18.62 -20.85 -29.77
CA ASN A 518 19.97 -21.13 -30.21
C ASN A 518 20.38 -22.58 -29.91
N LEU A 519 20.00 -23.11 -28.75
CA LEU A 519 20.25 -24.50 -28.37
C LEU A 519 19.47 -25.49 -29.24
N VAL A 520 18.20 -25.19 -29.49
CA VAL A 520 17.31 -26.02 -30.32
C VAL A 520 17.76 -26.07 -31.78
N GLU A 521 18.19 -24.95 -32.36
CA GLU A 521 18.65 -24.87 -33.75
C GLU A 521 20.13 -25.25 -33.93
N GLY A 522 20.88 -25.43 -32.84
CA GLY A 522 22.32 -25.66 -32.90
C GLY A 522 23.12 -24.43 -33.37
N SER A 523 22.61 -23.22 -33.12
CA SER A 523 23.31 -21.97 -33.43
C SER A 523 24.06 -21.45 -32.19
N PRO A 524 25.15 -20.68 -32.36
CA PRO A 524 25.95 -20.25 -31.21
C PRO A 524 25.18 -19.24 -30.36
N ILE A 525 25.30 -19.37 -29.03
CA ILE A 525 24.75 -18.38 -28.10
C ILE A 525 25.57 -17.09 -28.19
N LYS A 526 24.91 -16.00 -28.59
CA LYS A 526 25.52 -14.67 -28.75
C LYS A 526 25.46 -13.89 -27.42
N LEU A 527 26.62 -13.71 -26.79
CA LEU A 527 26.79 -12.91 -25.58
C LEU A 527 27.09 -11.47 -25.97
N VAL A 528 26.04 -10.65 -26.01
CA VAL A 528 26.14 -9.22 -26.36
C VAL A 528 27.00 -8.49 -25.33
N ASP A 529 28.04 -7.80 -25.81
CA ASP A 529 29.05 -7.10 -25.02
C ASP A 529 29.65 -7.97 -23.89
N GLY A 530 29.83 -9.26 -24.17
CA GLY A 530 30.40 -10.26 -23.26
C GLY A 530 29.41 -10.86 -22.26
N GLY A 531 28.15 -10.40 -22.24
CA GLY A 531 27.06 -10.97 -21.43
C GLY A 531 27.20 -10.74 -19.92
N ARG A 532 27.96 -9.72 -19.50
CA ARG A 532 28.28 -9.43 -18.09
C ARG A 532 27.19 -8.66 -17.36
N GLN A 533 26.29 -8.02 -18.10
CA GLN A 533 25.15 -7.30 -17.58
C GLN A 533 24.23 -8.23 -16.79
N LYS A 534 23.79 -7.79 -15.62
CA LYS A 534 23.02 -8.56 -14.65
C LYS A 534 21.55 -8.20 -14.61
N ARG A 535 20.69 -9.19 -14.44
CA ARG A 535 19.24 -9.05 -14.30
C ARG A 535 18.75 -9.91 -13.14
N CYS A 536 17.67 -9.48 -12.50
CA CYS A 536 16.91 -10.30 -11.56
C CYS A 536 15.77 -11.01 -12.28
N PHE A 537 15.83 -12.34 -12.38
CA PHE A 537 14.85 -13.16 -13.08
C PHE A 537 13.75 -13.65 -12.13
N THR A 538 12.51 -13.62 -12.58
CA THR A 538 11.36 -13.94 -11.73
C THR A 538 10.50 -15.00 -12.40
N ASP A 539 10.09 -16.00 -11.63
CA ASP A 539 9.17 -17.00 -12.15
C ASP A 539 7.79 -16.39 -12.41
N ILE A 540 7.18 -16.72 -13.55
CA ILE A 540 5.87 -16.22 -13.95
C ILE A 540 4.78 -16.52 -12.92
N LYS A 541 4.86 -17.66 -12.22
CA LYS A 541 3.89 -18.04 -11.18
C LYS A 541 3.92 -17.03 -10.03
N GLU A 542 5.12 -16.56 -9.64
CA GLU A 542 5.28 -15.56 -8.59
C GLU A 542 4.84 -14.18 -9.04
N GLY A 543 5.18 -13.81 -10.28
CA GLY A 543 4.78 -12.56 -10.89
C GLY A 543 3.25 -12.43 -10.98
N VAL A 544 2.60 -13.50 -11.44
CA VAL A 544 1.13 -13.58 -11.56
C VAL A 544 0.46 -13.61 -10.20
N GLU A 545 1.03 -14.27 -9.19
CA GLU A 545 0.49 -14.23 -7.82
C GLU A 545 0.54 -12.82 -7.23
N ALA A 546 1.64 -12.08 -7.41
CA ALA A 546 1.69 -10.67 -7.03
C ALA A 546 0.64 -9.83 -7.77
N LEU A 547 0.52 -10.02 -9.09
CA LEU A 547 -0.46 -9.30 -9.91
C LEU A 547 -1.92 -9.64 -9.53
N PHE A 548 -2.19 -10.88 -9.17
CA PHE A 548 -3.48 -11.32 -8.63
C PHE A 548 -3.81 -10.59 -7.33
N ARG A 549 -2.86 -10.49 -6.39
CA ARG A 549 -3.05 -9.72 -5.15
C ARG A 549 -3.28 -8.23 -5.39
N ILE A 550 -2.65 -7.67 -6.43
CA ILE A 550 -2.97 -6.31 -6.88
C ILE A 550 -4.42 -6.23 -7.37
N ILE A 551 -4.93 -7.22 -8.11
CA ILE A 551 -6.34 -7.26 -8.52
C ILE A 551 -7.26 -7.35 -7.31
N GLU A 552 -6.97 -8.22 -6.34
CA GLU A 552 -7.74 -8.34 -5.08
C GLU A 552 -7.81 -7.03 -4.31
N ASN A 553 -6.69 -6.29 -4.27
CA ASN A 553 -6.58 -4.96 -3.64
C ASN A 553 -7.18 -4.91 -2.23
N LYS A 554 -6.76 -5.86 -1.40
CA LYS A 554 -7.24 -5.97 -0.02
C LYS A 554 -7.07 -4.62 0.70
N ASP A 555 -8.13 -4.19 1.36
CA ASP A 555 -8.21 -2.91 2.10
C ASP A 555 -7.86 -1.66 1.26
N ASN A 556 -7.96 -1.77 -0.08
CA ASN A 556 -7.56 -0.74 -1.06
C ASN A 556 -6.10 -0.29 -0.95
N LEU A 557 -5.22 -1.15 -0.43
CA LEU A 557 -3.81 -0.80 -0.18
C LEU A 557 -3.02 -0.48 -1.45
N CYS A 558 -3.45 -0.95 -2.63
CA CYS A 558 -2.75 -0.75 -3.89
C CYS A 558 -3.18 0.53 -4.62
N ASP A 559 -4.15 1.29 -4.11
CA ASP A 559 -4.64 2.50 -4.78
C ASP A 559 -3.56 3.60 -4.75
N GLY A 560 -3.23 4.12 -5.94
CA GLY A 560 -2.21 5.15 -6.11
C GLY A 560 -0.78 4.65 -5.89
N GLN A 561 -0.55 3.34 -5.86
CA GLN A 561 0.76 2.75 -5.59
C GLN A 561 1.50 2.33 -6.87
N ILE A 562 2.83 2.32 -6.77
CA ILE A 562 3.76 1.74 -7.74
C ILE A 562 4.44 0.54 -7.09
N ILE A 563 4.42 -0.62 -7.77
CA ILE A 563 4.86 -1.88 -7.20
C ILE A 563 5.81 -2.59 -8.17
N ASN A 564 7.06 -2.76 -7.77
CA ASN A 564 7.99 -3.65 -8.43
C ASN A 564 7.64 -5.09 -8.10
N ILE A 565 7.68 -5.95 -9.13
CA ILE A 565 7.47 -7.38 -8.97
C ILE A 565 8.65 -8.10 -9.59
N GLY A 566 9.55 -8.57 -8.73
CA GLY A 566 10.66 -9.41 -9.14
C GLY A 566 11.32 -10.15 -7.99
N ASN A 567 12.22 -11.07 -8.33
CA ASN A 567 13.02 -11.80 -7.35
C ASN A 567 14.46 -11.23 -7.27
N PRO A 568 14.78 -10.39 -6.25
CA PRO A 568 16.10 -9.79 -6.10
C PRO A 568 17.22 -10.79 -5.79
N ASP A 569 16.88 -12.02 -5.39
CA ASP A 569 17.84 -13.07 -5.06
C ASP A 569 18.26 -13.87 -6.31
N ASN A 570 17.40 -13.91 -7.33
CA ASN A 570 17.70 -14.51 -8.64
C ASN A 570 18.46 -13.54 -9.56
N GLU A 571 19.51 -12.89 -9.05
CA GLU A 571 20.39 -12.02 -9.85
C GLU A 571 21.44 -12.85 -10.59
N ALA A 572 21.43 -12.75 -11.93
CA ALA A 572 22.43 -13.40 -12.77
C ALA A 572 22.78 -12.54 -13.99
N SER A 573 24.02 -12.67 -14.45
CA SER A 573 24.44 -12.16 -15.75
C SER A 573 23.81 -12.96 -16.89
N ILE A 574 23.76 -12.39 -18.10
CA ILE A 574 23.28 -13.12 -19.28
C ILE A 574 24.16 -14.35 -19.56
N ARG A 575 25.46 -14.26 -19.27
CA ARG A 575 26.38 -15.40 -19.34
C ARG A 575 26.00 -16.50 -18.35
N GLU A 576 25.81 -16.16 -17.07
CA GLU A 576 25.42 -17.14 -16.05
C GLU A 576 24.07 -17.79 -16.37
N LEU A 577 23.08 -17.02 -16.85
CA LEU A 577 21.81 -17.57 -17.34
C LEU A 577 22.04 -18.58 -18.47
N ALA A 578 22.89 -18.24 -19.44
CA ALA A 578 23.14 -19.11 -20.59
C ALA A 578 23.91 -20.38 -20.21
N GLU A 579 24.83 -20.30 -19.24
CA GLU A 579 25.56 -21.44 -18.69
C GLU A 579 24.63 -22.38 -17.91
N GLN A 580 23.76 -21.83 -17.04
CA GLN A 580 22.75 -22.64 -16.33
C GLN A 580 21.77 -23.29 -17.30
N LEU A 581 21.27 -22.55 -18.28
CA LEU A 581 20.39 -23.08 -19.31
C LEU A 581 21.05 -24.23 -20.09
N LEU A 582 22.33 -24.10 -20.44
CA LEU A 582 23.07 -25.16 -21.12
C LEU A 582 23.19 -26.41 -20.23
N VAL A 583 23.43 -26.27 -18.93
CA VAL A 583 23.46 -27.40 -17.99
C VAL A 583 22.11 -28.12 -17.97
N CYS A 584 21.00 -27.38 -17.81
CA CYS A 584 19.66 -27.96 -17.85
C CYS A 584 19.36 -28.64 -19.20
N PHE A 585 19.79 -28.02 -20.31
CA PHE A 585 19.61 -28.57 -21.65
C PHE A 585 20.36 -29.87 -21.88
N GLU A 586 21.63 -29.95 -21.50
CA GLU A 586 22.44 -31.17 -21.64
C GLU A 586 21.94 -32.32 -20.75
N GLN A 587 21.23 -32.01 -19.65
CA GLN A 587 20.60 -32.99 -18.76
C GLN A 587 19.16 -33.35 -19.17
N HIS A 588 18.58 -32.65 -20.14
CA HIS A 588 17.17 -32.79 -20.47
C HIS A 588 16.85 -34.13 -21.16
N PRO A 589 15.73 -34.82 -20.84
CA PRO A 589 15.37 -36.09 -21.49
C PRO A 589 15.21 -36.03 -23.01
N LEU A 590 14.88 -34.85 -23.55
CA LEU A 590 14.74 -34.60 -25.00
C LEU A 590 16.04 -34.16 -25.68
N ARG A 591 17.16 -34.08 -24.95
CA ARG A 591 18.44 -33.54 -25.44
C ARG A 591 18.90 -34.15 -26.76
N ASP A 592 18.74 -35.46 -26.92
CA ASP A 592 19.18 -36.22 -28.10
C ASP A 592 18.43 -35.86 -29.40
N ARG A 593 17.34 -35.08 -29.30
CA ARG A 593 16.57 -34.60 -30.47
C ARG A 593 17.17 -33.37 -31.13
N PHE A 594 18.15 -32.73 -30.51
CA PHE A 594 18.67 -31.43 -30.92
C PHE A 594 20.18 -31.48 -31.24
N PRO A 595 20.70 -30.55 -32.07
CA PRO A 595 22.10 -30.53 -32.45
C PRO A 595 23.08 -30.36 -31.27
N PRO A 596 24.39 -30.61 -31.48
CA PRO A 596 25.40 -30.28 -30.47
C PRO A 596 25.49 -28.77 -30.24
N PHE A 597 25.88 -28.37 -29.02
CA PHE A 597 26.04 -26.95 -28.68
C PHE A 597 27.14 -26.29 -29.53
N ALA A 598 26.78 -25.22 -30.25
CA ALA A 598 27.69 -24.49 -31.15
C ALA A 598 28.64 -23.49 -30.45
N GLY A 599 28.64 -23.48 -29.11
CA GLY A 599 29.51 -22.65 -28.30
C GLY A 599 28.97 -21.23 -28.03
N PHE A 600 29.61 -20.56 -27.07
CA PHE A 600 29.39 -19.14 -26.80
C PHE A 600 30.19 -18.27 -27.76
N ARG A 601 29.60 -17.17 -28.23
CA ARG A 601 30.28 -16.15 -29.03
C ARG A 601 29.99 -14.77 -28.49
N GLU A 602 31.04 -14.01 -28.23
CA GLU A 602 30.90 -12.60 -27.87
C GLU A 602 30.61 -11.78 -29.13
N VAL A 603 29.65 -10.87 -29.02
CA VAL A 603 29.25 -10.00 -30.14
C VAL A 603 29.08 -8.56 -29.64
N GLU A 604 29.37 -7.59 -30.50
CA GLU A 604 29.09 -6.20 -30.17
C GLU A 604 27.58 -5.92 -30.19
N SER A 605 27.08 -5.14 -29.24
CA SER A 605 25.67 -4.72 -29.24
C SER A 605 25.22 -4.01 -30.51
N SER A 606 26.13 -3.26 -31.14
CA SER A 606 25.90 -2.59 -32.43
C SER A 606 25.57 -3.57 -33.56
N SER A 607 26.20 -4.75 -33.54
CA SER A 607 26.02 -5.81 -34.55
C SER A 607 24.75 -6.62 -34.34
N TYR A 608 24.23 -6.66 -33.11
CA TYR A 608 23.03 -7.40 -32.75
C TYR A 608 21.77 -6.53 -32.80
N TYR A 609 21.77 -5.40 -32.10
CA TYR A 609 20.60 -4.51 -31.95
C TYR A 609 20.62 -3.30 -32.91
N GLY A 610 21.71 -3.10 -33.64
CA GLY A 610 21.91 -1.96 -34.52
C GLY A 610 22.47 -0.72 -33.82
N LYS A 611 22.69 0.34 -34.62
CA LYS A 611 23.14 1.64 -34.10
C LYS A 611 22.06 2.23 -33.18
N GLY A 612 22.48 2.97 -32.16
CA GLY A 612 21.55 3.61 -31.21
C GLY A 612 21.16 2.74 -30.01
N TYR A 613 21.66 1.50 -29.93
CA TYR A 613 21.55 0.70 -28.71
C TYR A 613 22.48 1.21 -27.58
N GLN A 614 22.02 1.00 -26.35
CA GLN A 614 22.74 1.22 -25.09
C GLN A 614 22.12 0.26 -24.07
N ASP A 615 22.87 -0.27 -23.11
CA ASP A 615 22.36 -1.23 -22.12
C ASP A 615 22.41 -0.73 -20.68
N VAL A 616 21.76 -1.50 -19.80
CA VAL A 616 21.75 -1.35 -18.35
C VAL A 616 22.71 -2.39 -17.77
N GLU A 617 23.64 -1.97 -16.90
CA GLU A 617 24.62 -2.85 -16.28
C GLU A 617 23.99 -3.81 -15.27
N HIS A 618 23.19 -3.29 -14.33
CA HIS A 618 22.48 -4.09 -13.33
C HIS A 618 21.01 -3.65 -13.22
N ARG A 619 20.14 -4.59 -12.85
CA ARG A 619 18.71 -4.31 -12.66
C ARG A 619 18.17 -5.17 -11.53
N LYS A 620 18.15 -4.60 -10.33
CA LYS A 620 17.70 -5.27 -9.11
C LYS A 620 16.54 -4.50 -8.49
N PRO A 621 15.36 -5.11 -8.26
CA PRO A 621 14.22 -4.41 -7.66
C PRO A 621 14.40 -4.24 -6.15
N SER A 622 13.95 -3.11 -5.61
CA SER A 622 13.37 -3.08 -4.26
C SER A 622 12.01 -3.77 -4.34
N ILE A 623 11.70 -4.64 -3.38
CA ILE A 623 10.38 -5.31 -3.28
C ILE A 623 9.63 -4.90 -2.01
N ARG A 624 10.03 -3.79 -1.38
CA ARG A 624 9.44 -3.32 -0.13
C ARG A 624 7.96 -3.00 -0.27
N ASN A 625 7.55 -2.38 -1.39
CA ASN A 625 6.14 -2.10 -1.64
C ASN A 625 5.35 -3.39 -1.87
N ALA A 626 5.88 -4.37 -2.60
CA ALA A 626 5.21 -5.67 -2.75
C ALA A 626 5.03 -6.39 -1.41
N GLN A 627 6.04 -6.40 -0.54
CA GLN A 627 5.95 -6.96 0.81
C GLN A 627 4.92 -6.22 1.68
N ARG A 628 5.00 -4.89 1.72
CA ARG A 628 4.15 -4.03 2.56
C ARG A 628 2.69 -4.04 2.14
N LEU A 629 2.43 -4.00 0.83
CA LEU A 629 1.09 -3.81 0.27
C LEU A 629 0.39 -5.13 -0.03
N LEU A 630 1.13 -6.16 -0.44
CA LEU A 630 0.57 -7.44 -0.90
C LEU A 630 0.85 -8.59 0.07
N GLY A 631 1.74 -8.40 1.07
CA GLY A 631 2.27 -9.52 1.86
C GLY A 631 2.95 -10.57 0.99
N TRP A 632 3.55 -10.16 -0.14
CA TRP A 632 4.14 -11.03 -1.16
C TRP A 632 5.66 -11.05 -1.05
N GLN A 633 6.25 -12.23 -1.26
CA GLN A 633 7.69 -12.43 -1.35
C GLN A 633 7.97 -13.60 -2.30
N PRO A 634 8.92 -13.48 -3.23
CA PRO A 634 9.31 -14.58 -4.11
C PRO A 634 10.21 -15.57 -3.37
N VAL A 635 10.06 -16.84 -3.70
CA VAL A 635 10.71 -18.02 -3.12
C VAL A 635 11.21 -19.02 -4.17
N ILE A 636 10.79 -18.92 -5.44
CA ILE A 636 11.17 -19.87 -6.49
C ILE A 636 12.61 -19.56 -6.97
N PRO A 637 13.54 -20.52 -6.86
CA PRO A 637 14.91 -20.36 -7.35
C PRO A 637 14.97 -20.28 -8.88
N MET A 638 15.94 -19.52 -9.39
CA MET A 638 16.17 -19.33 -10.82
C MET A 638 16.30 -20.63 -11.62
N GLU A 639 16.98 -21.64 -11.06
CA GLU A 639 17.20 -22.95 -11.71
C GLU A 639 15.89 -23.65 -12.04
N SER A 640 14.96 -23.74 -11.09
CA SER A 640 13.64 -24.36 -11.32
C SER A 640 12.85 -23.63 -12.40
N THR A 641 12.93 -22.30 -12.45
CA THR A 641 12.27 -21.52 -13.50
C THR A 641 12.91 -21.77 -14.88
N ILE A 642 14.23 -21.94 -14.95
CA ILE A 642 14.94 -22.29 -16.20
C ILE A 642 14.48 -23.67 -16.68
N GLU A 643 14.44 -24.66 -15.80
CA GLU A 643 13.98 -26.02 -16.12
C GLU A 643 12.56 -26.03 -16.67
N ASP A 644 11.61 -25.42 -15.95
CA ASP A 644 10.19 -25.35 -16.37
C ASP A 644 10.04 -24.63 -17.72
N THR A 645 10.79 -23.54 -17.93
CA THR A 645 10.75 -22.77 -19.18
C THR A 645 11.30 -23.60 -20.33
N LEU A 646 12.45 -24.24 -20.12
CA LEU A 646 13.12 -25.05 -21.13
C LEU A 646 12.27 -26.24 -21.53
N ASP A 647 11.78 -27.02 -20.56
CA ASP A 647 10.95 -28.21 -20.81
C ASP A 647 9.74 -27.86 -21.69
N PHE A 648 9.02 -26.78 -21.37
CA PHE A 648 7.91 -26.31 -22.18
C PHE A 648 8.31 -26.06 -23.64
N PHE A 649 9.42 -25.36 -23.90
CA PHE A 649 9.85 -25.05 -25.26
C PHE A 649 10.37 -26.27 -26.02
N LEU A 650 11.04 -27.20 -25.35
CA LEU A 650 11.52 -28.44 -25.99
C LEU A 650 10.37 -29.39 -26.33
N GLN A 651 9.33 -29.45 -25.50
CA GLN A 651 8.13 -30.26 -25.77
C GLN A 651 7.27 -29.69 -26.89
N THR A 652 7.26 -28.36 -27.06
CA THR A 652 6.44 -27.67 -28.07
C THR A 652 7.17 -27.46 -29.40
N PHE A 653 8.43 -27.88 -29.51
CA PHE A 653 9.18 -27.78 -30.76
C PHE A 653 8.83 -28.91 -31.73
N ASP A 654 7.99 -28.61 -32.73
CA ASP A 654 7.71 -29.51 -33.85
C ASP A 654 8.80 -29.37 -34.93
N GLY A 655 9.70 -30.35 -35.01
CA GLY A 655 10.81 -30.37 -35.97
C GLY A 655 10.42 -30.66 -37.44
N THR A 656 9.21 -30.31 -37.89
CA THR A 656 8.64 -30.73 -39.19
C THR A 656 8.54 -29.64 -40.27
N GLU A 657 9.11 -28.45 -40.07
CA GLU A 657 9.18 -27.40 -41.12
C GLU A 657 10.56 -27.30 -41.80
N GLN A 658 11.20 -28.44 -42.08
CA GLN A 658 12.31 -28.52 -43.04
C GLN A 658 12.03 -29.63 -44.07
N GLU A 659 11.18 -29.31 -45.04
CA GLU A 659 11.26 -29.86 -46.41
C GLU A 659 11.16 -28.72 -47.43
#